data_AF-A0AA85FPQ4-F1
#
_entry.id   AF-A0AA85FPQ4-F1
#
_cell.length_a   1.000
_cell.length_b   1.000
_cell.length_c   1.000
_cell.angle_alpha   90.00
_cell.angle_beta   90.00
_cell.angle_gamma   90.00
#
_symmetry.space_group_name_H-M   'P 1'
#
loop_
_entity.id
_entity.type
_entity.pdbx_description
1 polymer ?
#
loop_
_entity_poly.entity_id
_entity_poly.type
_entity_poly.pdbx_seq_one_letter_code
_entity_poly.pdbx_strand_id
1 'polypeptide(L)'
;MSDERPMKKAEKHKLSDPLDDVAWKIMRKMGYEHGQGLGVNAHGVVEPVALSKQKGRSGLGSVKTTSSFDKKIESFSGELYQSSNPNLVWHEGCDDDYTTADGDYTWSWSMEGECPTNTLSELKSLIISPDELEALGPPIEELDNEDKFCSIHLVQEVLNYKNQLDYLSKLNVTKSHERCNPYELIKKGIFMNRAAMKMANIDSIFNGMFTTAAPKDDILYFADICAGPGGFSEYTLWRRCNAPYHTHSSNTTLSPNHHSNINDKLLEDTMESIDHNSPTNNTSTTSEKQQPLLSAKGFGLTLTGQCDFRENDFLAGPKEAFMAHYGAERDGDVTKWSNLASFASFIGRSTNNAGVHILMADGGFDVSSQYNLQEVMSKQLYLCQCLCALINLRPGGHFLTKLFDTFTEFTIDIIYIMGYLFEEIYIIKPVTSRPANSERYLVCKNLQSPLNTMAGCLPAPKSSSSSMTSHSDSTDQKSSFRQKTRKFPGQHHQQQTTITNSVVDDMEASKKFGILTDMKESGSLGLVINHFLQVNEKLNQIKTNQSLSSTNPKLDVLRICHTEMIERDDKFMQFIQAMNEDLAKHQCVALSKLLAFSQNHSLTETRQDELYRACLEKWKIPITERRPIPWPLLSTNRSAIIRRLLGDSENFTSLNALPSDYRPNIRLTPFTNANINNLDILYHSRIALVCGNPSITSTSEPAQPMFIYSHGSAVTDTYCTVDGDQWNRLDQMIPRLNPRLPPSTLIWGQPFYEYAVKNGLRKHGLFIYDVVCIYGRDCRKLPYRKRMELAEQMTNIINFPDMTSSNVRVPPFLRLSELVNYVKKLPLLPCKDSPTLVPMHCLPDGFTFQPHSLLLVQHMTDNWTEEISRSTGKLYYFNRLKSESTFDLPESEHLSFTETHFTKLPWITEQKYCPSVTTLIQYLEKISDPYS
;
A
#
# COMPACT_ATOMS: atom_id res chain seq x y z
N MET A 1 -44.23 46.27 -49.31
CA MET A 1 -43.81 44.84 -49.35
C MET A 1 -44.13 44.27 -47.96
N SER A 2 -45.38 44.03 -47.59
CA SER A 2 -46.23 42.91 -48.02
C SER A 2 -45.44 41.60 -48.11
N ASP A 3 -45.40 40.81 -47.04
CA ASP A 3 -46.27 39.65 -46.95
C ASP A 3 -46.27 39.00 -45.56
N GLU A 4 -47.49 38.63 -45.15
CA GLU A 4 -47.89 37.99 -43.91
C GLU A 4 -47.81 36.45 -44.00
N ARG A 5 -47.51 35.83 -42.83
CA ARG A 5 -48.09 34.56 -42.31
C ARG A 5 -47.74 33.22 -43.03
N PRO A 6 -48.00 32.02 -42.42
CA PRO A 6 -48.74 31.76 -41.16
C PRO A 6 -48.11 30.74 -40.17
N MET A 7 -48.50 30.87 -38.89
CA MET A 7 -48.70 29.71 -38.01
C MET A 7 -49.89 28.86 -38.51
N LYS A 8 -49.75 27.54 -38.57
CA LYS A 8 -50.90 26.61 -38.59
C LYS A 8 -50.71 25.43 -37.63
N LYS A 9 -51.86 24.99 -37.17
CA LYS A 9 -52.20 24.24 -35.96
C LYS A 9 -51.74 22.78 -35.93
N ALA A 10 -51.72 22.29 -34.69
CA ALA A 10 -51.63 20.90 -34.28
C ALA A 10 -52.68 19.98 -34.94
N GLU A 11 -52.23 18.78 -35.30
CA GLU A 11 -53.05 17.59 -35.46
C GLU A 11 -52.64 16.53 -34.42
N LYS A 12 -53.64 15.96 -33.75
CA LYS A 12 -53.53 14.78 -32.88
C LYS A 12 -53.60 13.51 -33.73
N HIS A 13 -52.70 12.56 -33.50
CA HIS A 13 -52.83 11.07 -33.58
C HIS A 13 -51.41 10.51 -33.45
N LYS A 14 -51.07 9.35 -32.87
CA LYS A 14 -51.75 8.24 -32.18
C LYS A 14 -50.65 7.55 -31.34
N LEU A 15 -51.05 6.91 -30.25
CA LEU A 15 -50.19 6.16 -29.32
C LEU A 15 -49.75 4.83 -29.99
N SER A 16 -48.46 4.65 -30.32
CA SER A 16 -47.77 3.35 -30.40
C SER A 16 -46.28 3.53 -30.80
N ASP A 17 -45.42 2.75 -30.13
CA ASP A 17 -43.99 2.48 -30.36
C ASP A 17 -42.95 3.36 -29.64
N PRO A 18 -42.31 2.84 -28.57
CA PRO A 18 -41.08 3.38 -28.00
C PRO A 18 -39.83 2.75 -28.67
N LEU A 19 -38.71 3.49 -28.66
CA LEU A 19 -37.33 3.09 -29.03
C LEU A 19 -36.82 3.55 -30.42
N ASP A 20 -36.66 4.85 -30.60
CA ASP A 20 -35.69 5.39 -31.57
C ASP A 20 -34.33 5.55 -30.85
N ASP A 21 -33.63 4.43 -30.66
CA ASP A 21 -32.42 4.34 -29.85
C ASP A 21 -31.14 4.43 -30.72
N VAL A 22 -30.23 5.31 -30.32
CA VAL A 22 -28.92 5.57 -30.94
C VAL A 22 -28.13 4.27 -31.14
N ALA A 23 -28.36 3.28 -30.27
CA ALA A 23 -27.82 1.93 -30.34
C ALA A 23 -28.10 1.23 -31.69
N TRP A 24 -29.34 1.30 -32.21
CA TRP A 24 -29.70 0.66 -33.48
C TRP A 24 -29.04 1.32 -34.69
N LYS A 25 -28.76 2.62 -34.61
CA LYS A 25 -27.98 3.35 -35.64
C LYS A 25 -26.50 2.96 -35.62
N ILE A 26 -25.94 2.69 -34.44
CA ILE A 26 -24.54 2.23 -34.30
C ILE A 26 -24.42 0.79 -34.82
N MET A 27 -25.34 -0.10 -34.46
CA MET A 27 -25.33 -1.50 -34.91
C MET A 27 -25.45 -1.62 -36.43
N ARG A 28 -26.35 -0.85 -37.07
CA ARG A 28 -26.44 -0.81 -38.54
C ARG A 28 -25.15 -0.31 -39.22
N LYS A 29 -24.43 0.63 -38.62
CA LYS A 29 -23.12 1.08 -39.12
C LYS A 29 -22.02 0.03 -39.00
N MET A 30 -22.20 -0.97 -38.13
CA MET A 30 -21.28 -2.09 -37.93
C MET A 30 -21.67 -3.35 -38.74
N GLY A 31 -22.61 -3.23 -39.68
CA GLY A 31 -23.03 -4.32 -40.56
C GLY A 31 -24.16 -5.20 -40.01
N TYR A 32 -24.88 -4.75 -38.98
CA TYR A 32 -26.06 -5.46 -38.48
C TYR A 32 -27.23 -5.40 -39.48
N GLU A 33 -27.71 -6.57 -39.89
CA GLU A 33 -28.99 -6.74 -40.58
C GLU A 33 -30.01 -7.39 -39.63
N HIS A 34 -31.27 -6.97 -39.72
CA HIS A 34 -32.31 -7.46 -38.81
C HIS A 34 -32.51 -8.97 -38.99
N GLY A 35 -32.26 -9.75 -37.93
CA GLY A 35 -32.35 -11.22 -37.95
C GLY A 35 -31.03 -11.95 -38.26
N GLN A 36 -29.88 -11.25 -38.31
CA GLN A 36 -28.56 -11.88 -38.48
C GLN A 36 -27.58 -11.50 -37.35
N GLY A 37 -26.66 -12.42 -37.05
CA GLY A 37 -25.62 -12.23 -36.05
C GLY A 37 -24.59 -11.18 -36.47
N LEU A 38 -24.07 -10.38 -35.54
CA LEU A 38 -23.05 -9.37 -35.85
C LEU A 38 -21.67 -10.02 -36.15
N GLY A 39 -21.11 -9.77 -37.34
CA GLY A 39 -19.78 -10.26 -37.77
C GLY A 39 -19.69 -10.50 -39.28
N VAL A 40 -18.48 -10.59 -39.85
CA VAL A 40 -18.25 -10.73 -41.32
C VAL A 40 -18.97 -11.95 -41.94
N ASN A 41 -19.28 -12.96 -41.13
CA ASN A 41 -19.92 -14.22 -41.53
C ASN A 41 -21.24 -14.50 -40.78
N ALA A 42 -21.88 -13.47 -40.21
CA ALA A 42 -23.16 -13.60 -39.50
C ALA A 42 -23.18 -14.51 -38.24
N HIS A 43 -22.03 -14.83 -37.64
CA HIS A 43 -21.92 -15.75 -36.49
C HIS A 43 -22.24 -15.14 -35.11
N GLY A 44 -22.56 -13.84 -35.04
CA GLY A 44 -22.88 -13.19 -33.76
C GLY A 44 -24.24 -13.64 -33.19
N VAL A 45 -24.50 -13.32 -31.93
CA VAL A 45 -25.80 -13.62 -31.30
C VAL A 45 -26.89 -12.81 -31.98
N VAL A 46 -27.95 -13.48 -32.45
CA VAL A 46 -29.04 -12.89 -33.25
C VAL A 46 -30.04 -12.13 -32.36
N GLU A 47 -30.16 -12.51 -31.09
CA GLU A 47 -31.01 -11.84 -30.11
C GLU A 47 -30.16 -11.16 -29.03
N PRO A 48 -30.50 -9.94 -28.58
CA PRO A 48 -29.82 -9.33 -27.45
C PRO A 48 -29.88 -10.28 -26.25
N VAL A 49 -28.73 -10.49 -25.57
CA VAL A 49 -28.71 -11.19 -24.28
C VAL A 49 -29.74 -10.53 -23.39
N ALA A 50 -30.80 -11.25 -23.04
CA ALA A 50 -31.89 -10.71 -22.26
C ALA A 50 -31.33 -10.20 -20.93
N LEU A 51 -31.38 -8.88 -20.72
CA LEU A 51 -31.16 -8.30 -19.40
C LEU A 51 -32.12 -9.00 -18.44
N SER A 52 -31.58 -9.59 -17.36
CA SER A 52 -32.40 -10.12 -16.28
C SER A 52 -33.41 -9.04 -15.87
N LYS A 53 -34.70 -9.37 -16.00
CA LYS A 53 -35.80 -8.47 -15.65
C LYS A 53 -36.08 -8.46 -14.15
N GLN A 54 -35.38 -9.31 -13.38
CA GLN A 54 -35.59 -9.46 -11.95
C GLN A 54 -34.70 -8.45 -11.19
N LYS A 55 -35.33 -7.43 -10.59
CA LYS A 55 -34.71 -6.48 -9.66
C LYS A 55 -35.19 -6.82 -8.23
N GLY A 56 -34.29 -7.10 -7.30
CA GLY A 56 -34.59 -7.39 -5.89
C GLY A 56 -33.62 -8.41 -5.27
N ARG A 57 -33.72 -8.72 -3.97
CA ARG A 57 -32.92 -9.68 -3.19
C ARG A 57 -33.51 -11.10 -3.17
N SER A 58 -34.66 -11.31 -3.83
CA SER A 58 -35.30 -12.61 -3.94
C SER A 58 -34.61 -13.49 -4.99
N GLY A 59 -34.43 -14.78 -4.70
CA GLY A 59 -33.77 -15.77 -5.56
C GLY A 59 -34.45 -16.00 -6.92
N LEU A 60 -33.74 -16.70 -7.81
CA LEU A 60 -34.30 -17.16 -9.08
C LEU A 60 -35.35 -18.25 -8.79
N GLY A 61 -36.64 -17.95 -8.95
CA GLY A 61 -37.73 -18.92 -8.74
C GLY A 61 -38.96 -18.36 -8.04
N SER A 62 -38.84 -17.23 -7.34
CA SER A 62 -39.99 -16.55 -6.76
C SER A 62 -40.78 -15.80 -7.84
N VAL A 63 -41.79 -16.44 -8.43
CA VAL A 63 -42.69 -15.83 -9.40
C VAL A 63 -43.54 -14.77 -8.70
N LYS A 64 -43.09 -13.50 -8.73
CA LYS A 64 -44.00 -12.36 -8.55
C LYS A 64 -44.55 -11.96 -9.90
N THR A 65 -45.85 -12.18 -10.07
CA THR A 65 -46.63 -11.84 -11.24
C THR A 65 -46.39 -10.39 -11.66
N THR A 66 -45.87 -10.25 -12.87
CA THR A 66 -45.64 -8.99 -13.57
C THR A 66 -46.91 -8.15 -13.68
N SER A 67 -46.88 -6.90 -13.21
CA SER A 67 -47.44 -5.77 -13.97
C SER A 67 -46.91 -4.41 -13.47
N SER A 68 -46.50 -3.57 -14.45
CA SER A 68 -46.20 -2.13 -14.38
C SER A 68 -45.02 -1.64 -13.52
N PHE A 69 -43.83 -1.61 -14.14
CA PHE A 69 -42.80 -0.63 -13.81
C PHE A 69 -43.24 0.78 -14.26
N ASP A 70 -42.84 1.80 -13.49
CA ASP A 70 -43.03 3.24 -13.70
C ASP A 70 -44.34 3.90 -13.24
N LYS A 71 -44.77 3.62 -12.00
CA LYS A 71 -45.37 4.67 -11.15
C LYS A 71 -44.87 4.55 -9.70
N LYS A 72 -44.42 5.69 -9.17
CA LYS A 72 -44.11 5.93 -7.75
C LYS A 72 -45.13 5.25 -6.83
N ILE A 73 -44.65 4.43 -5.91
CA ILE A 73 -45.39 4.06 -4.71
C ILE A 73 -44.60 4.68 -3.54
N GLU A 74 -45.04 5.86 -3.10
CA GLU A 74 -44.69 6.47 -1.80
C GLU A 74 -45.58 5.91 -0.67
N SER A 75 -46.24 4.76 -0.88
CA SER A 75 -47.11 4.15 0.14
C SER A 75 -47.04 2.63 0.04
N PHE A 76 -45.99 2.02 0.61
CA PHE A 76 -46.05 0.62 0.99
C PHE A 76 -47.07 0.52 2.14
N SER A 77 -48.28 0.07 1.83
CA SER A 77 -49.39 -0.09 2.78
C SER A 77 -49.47 -1.51 3.35
N GLY A 78 -48.43 -2.33 3.17
CA GLY A 78 -48.31 -3.64 3.81
C GLY A 78 -47.71 -3.49 5.21
N GLU A 79 -48.15 -4.34 6.14
CA GLU A 79 -47.44 -4.52 7.41
C GLU A 79 -45.99 -4.93 7.10
N LEU A 80 -45.02 -4.17 7.61
CA LEU A 80 -43.63 -4.61 7.57
C LEU A 80 -43.53 -5.92 8.35
N TYR A 81 -42.73 -6.84 7.83
CA TYR A 81 -42.41 -8.05 8.58
C TYR A 81 -41.71 -7.64 9.88
N GLN A 82 -42.32 -8.09 10.99
CA GLN A 82 -41.78 -8.03 12.33
C GLN A 82 -41.65 -9.46 12.83
N SER A 83 -40.48 -9.80 13.37
CA SER A 83 -40.26 -11.10 14.01
C SER A 83 -41.26 -11.27 15.16
N SER A 84 -41.71 -12.51 15.36
CA SER A 84 -42.46 -12.90 16.55
C SER A 84 -41.58 -12.90 17.81
N ASN A 85 -40.26 -12.91 17.65
CA ASN A 85 -39.30 -12.82 18.74
C ASN A 85 -38.97 -11.34 19.04
N PRO A 86 -39.38 -10.79 20.20
CA PRO A 86 -39.15 -9.38 20.53
C PRO A 86 -37.66 -9.04 20.63
N ASN A 87 -36.79 -10.00 20.92
CA ASN A 87 -35.34 -9.77 21.01
C ASN A 87 -34.67 -9.51 19.65
N LEU A 88 -35.38 -9.76 18.54
CA LEU A 88 -34.90 -9.51 17.17
C LEU A 88 -35.45 -8.19 16.61
N VAL A 89 -36.28 -7.48 17.38
CA VAL A 89 -36.98 -6.27 16.94
C VAL A 89 -36.47 -5.08 17.74
N TRP A 90 -36.09 -4.01 17.05
CA TRP A 90 -35.76 -2.75 17.69
C TRP A 90 -37.03 -2.03 18.17
N HIS A 91 -36.96 -1.51 19.39
CA HIS A 91 -37.98 -0.65 19.99
C HIS A 91 -37.38 0.71 20.35
N GLU A 92 -38.16 1.77 20.19
CA GLU A 92 -37.73 3.13 20.54
C GLU A 92 -37.41 3.21 22.04
N GLY A 93 -36.19 3.66 22.37
CA GLY A 93 -35.69 3.71 23.75
C GLY A 93 -35.01 2.43 24.24
N CYS A 94 -34.99 1.35 23.45
CA CYS A 94 -34.19 0.14 23.72
C CYS A 94 -32.80 0.20 23.06
N ASP A 95 -32.31 1.41 22.76
CA ASP A 95 -30.96 1.58 22.28
C ASP A 95 -29.97 1.25 23.38
N ASP A 96 -29.10 0.29 23.11
CA ASP A 96 -28.31 -0.39 24.12
C ASP A 96 -27.40 0.56 24.92
N ASP A 97 -27.36 0.39 26.25
CA ASP A 97 -26.43 1.08 27.16
C ASP A 97 -24.96 0.77 26.79
N TYR A 98 -24.73 -0.32 26.05
CA TYR A 98 -23.43 -0.73 25.51
C TYR A 98 -23.02 -0.03 24.20
N THR A 99 -23.86 0.87 23.63
CA THR A 99 -23.47 1.69 22.46
C THR A 99 -22.43 2.73 22.89
N THR A 100 -21.16 2.36 22.82
CA THR A 100 -20.02 3.16 23.28
C THR A 100 -18.89 3.14 22.26
N ALA A 101 -17.80 3.85 22.53
CA ALA A 101 -16.57 3.74 21.71
C ALA A 101 -15.92 2.34 21.77
N ASP A 102 -16.34 1.49 22.70
CA ASP A 102 -15.92 0.09 22.87
C ASP A 102 -16.95 -0.93 22.37
N GLY A 103 -17.99 -0.50 21.65
CA GLY A 103 -19.05 -1.37 21.12
C GLY A 103 -18.67 -2.25 19.92
N ASP A 104 -17.38 -2.54 19.74
CA ASP A 104 -16.89 -3.43 18.69
C ASP A 104 -17.16 -4.90 19.06
N TYR A 105 -17.66 -5.71 18.13
CA TYR A 105 -17.83 -7.15 18.39
C TYR A 105 -16.61 -7.94 17.92
N THR A 106 -16.09 -8.80 18.78
CA THR A 106 -14.89 -9.61 18.52
C THR A 106 -15.09 -11.04 19.01
N TRP A 107 -14.79 -12.01 18.15
CA TRP A 107 -14.71 -13.44 18.52
C TRP A 107 -13.32 -13.93 18.15
N SER A 108 -12.70 -14.76 18.99
CA SER A 108 -11.39 -15.35 18.72
C SER A 108 -11.41 -16.87 18.80
N TRP A 109 -10.46 -17.47 18.09
CA TRP A 109 -10.20 -18.91 18.13
C TRP A 109 -8.71 -19.17 17.88
N SER A 110 -8.17 -20.18 18.55
CA SER A 110 -6.80 -20.66 18.39
C SER A 110 -6.77 -22.18 18.55
N MET A 111 -5.88 -22.85 17.81
CA MET A 111 -5.65 -24.28 17.97
C MET A 111 -4.95 -24.59 19.30
N GLU A 112 -5.38 -25.61 20.04
CA GLU A 112 -4.72 -26.03 21.30
C GLU A 112 -3.64 -27.09 21.06
N GLY A 113 -2.39 -26.86 21.53
CA GLY A 113 -1.30 -27.87 21.58
C GLY A 113 0.10 -27.36 21.21
N GLU A 114 1.19 -28.00 21.71
CA GLU A 114 2.59 -27.69 21.37
C GLU A 114 3.04 -28.34 20.03
N CYS A 115 3.59 -27.52 19.11
CA CYS A 115 4.56 -27.83 18.03
C CYS A 115 4.12 -28.68 16.79
N PRO A 116 4.74 -28.45 15.60
CA PRO A 116 4.10 -28.55 14.27
C PRO A 116 4.13 -29.92 13.57
N THR A 117 4.65 -30.98 14.17
CA THR A 117 4.81 -32.26 13.47
C THR A 117 3.48 -33.00 13.24
N ASN A 118 2.51 -32.86 14.15
CA ASN A 118 1.18 -33.46 13.98
C ASN A 118 0.29 -32.64 13.03
N THR A 119 0.48 -31.31 12.99
CA THR A 119 -0.31 -30.36 12.20
C THR A 119 -0.26 -30.64 10.70
N LEU A 120 0.90 -31.03 10.13
CA LEU A 120 1.00 -31.32 8.70
C LEU A 120 0.25 -32.59 8.29
N SER A 121 0.27 -33.64 9.13
CA SER A 121 -0.45 -34.89 8.85
C SER A 121 -1.95 -34.67 8.98
N GLU A 122 -2.38 -33.97 10.03
CA GLU A 122 -3.78 -33.60 10.25
C GLU A 122 -4.32 -32.76 9.10
N LEU A 123 -3.57 -31.74 8.66
CA LEU A 123 -3.96 -30.88 7.55
C LEU A 123 -4.08 -31.67 6.22
N LYS A 124 -3.21 -32.65 5.97
CA LYS A 124 -3.34 -33.55 4.81
C LYS A 124 -4.60 -34.41 4.87
N SER A 125 -5.01 -34.83 6.06
CA SER A 125 -6.26 -35.57 6.26
C SER A 125 -7.50 -34.68 6.31
N LEU A 126 -7.32 -33.36 6.45
CA LEU A 126 -8.39 -32.38 6.50
C LEU A 126 -8.79 -31.90 5.09
N ILE A 127 -7.80 -31.65 4.23
CA ILE A 127 -8.00 -31.04 2.91
C ILE A 127 -8.52 -32.06 1.89
N ILE A 128 -9.50 -31.66 1.06
CA ILE A 128 -10.03 -32.47 -0.05
C ILE A 128 -9.58 -31.93 -1.41
N SER A 129 -9.37 -32.80 -2.39
CA SER A 129 -9.10 -32.34 -3.75
C SER A 129 -10.35 -31.65 -4.36
N PRO A 130 -10.21 -30.53 -5.09
CA PRO A 130 -11.34 -29.85 -5.72
C PRO A 130 -11.99 -30.65 -6.88
N ASP A 131 -11.42 -31.79 -7.25
CA ASP A 131 -11.97 -32.72 -8.24
C ASP A 131 -12.76 -33.89 -7.61
N GLU A 132 -12.74 -34.03 -6.28
CA GLU A 132 -13.48 -35.09 -5.58
C GLU A 132 -14.98 -34.81 -5.53
N LEU A 133 -15.77 -35.89 -5.42
CA LEU A 133 -17.23 -35.80 -5.35
C LEU A 133 -17.72 -35.06 -4.10
N GLU A 134 -16.99 -35.15 -2.98
CA GLU A 134 -17.33 -34.41 -1.74
C GLU A 134 -17.15 -32.90 -1.91
N ALA A 135 -16.20 -32.46 -2.76
CA ALA A 135 -15.93 -31.04 -3.01
C ALA A 135 -16.98 -30.36 -3.90
N LEU A 136 -17.68 -31.14 -4.73
CA LEU A 136 -18.50 -30.65 -5.83
C LEU A 136 -19.99 -30.84 -5.55
N GLY A 137 -20.78 -29.81 -5.88
CA GLY A 137 -22.23 -29.88 -5.78
C GLY A 137 -22.93 -28.88 -6.70
N PRO A 138 -24.27 -28.83 -6.67
CA PRO A 138 -25.01 -27.80 -7.37
C PRO A 138 -24.69 -26.40 -6.80
N PRO A 139 -24.57 -25.34 -7.62
CA PRO A 139 -24.39 -23.99 -7.12
C PRO A 139 -25.48 -23.59 -6.12
N ILE A 140 -25.07 -22.89 -5.06
CA ILE A 140 -26.00 -22.36 -4.06
C ILE A 140 -26.77 -21.19 -4.68
N GLU A 141 -28.08 -21.35 -4.82
CA GLU A 141 -28.97 -20.32 -5.39
C GLU A 141 -29.73 -19.53 -4.32
N GLU A 142 -29.88 -20.08 -3.11
CA GLU A 142 -30.53 -19.46 -1.94
C GLU A 142 -29.79 -19.87 -0.66
N LEU A 143 -29.73 -18.98 0.34
CA LEU A 143 -29.07 -19.23 1.64
C LEU A 143 -30.05 -19.63 2.74
N ASP A 144 -31.35 -19.70 2.43
CA ASP A 144 -32.43 -19.91 3.39
C ASP A 144 -32.39 -21.27 4.10
N ASN A 145 -31.59 -22.21 3.59
CA ASN A 145 -31.43 -23.57 4.11
C ASN A 145 -30.02 -23.85 4.69
N GLU A 146 -29.17 -22.83 4.83
CA GLU A 146 -27.82 -22.98 5.42
C GLU A 146 -27.90 -23.02 6.95
N ASP A 147 -28.22 -24.19 7.53
CA ASP A 147 -28.52 -24.37 8.96
C ASP A 147 -27.35 -24.93 9.80
N LYS A 148 -26.24 -25.29 9.15
CA LYS A 148 -25.13 -25.99 9.80
C LYS A 148 -24.37 -25.14 10.83
N PHE A 149 -24.18 -23.87 10.49
CA PHE A 149 -23.35 -22.94 11.26
C PHE A 149 -24.14 -21.77 11.85
N CYS A 150 -25.47 -21.81 11.73
CA CYS A 150 -26.38 -20.83 12.30
C CYS A 150 -27.78 -21.45 12.35
N SER A 151 -28.57 -21.18 13.40
CA SER A 151 -29.95 -21.63 13.45
C SER A 151 -30.74 -21.18 12.21
N ILE A 152 -31.38 -22.13 11.54
CA ILE A 152 -32.25 -21.91 10.36
C ILE A 152 -33.25 -20.76 10.57
N HIS A 153 -33.83 -20.65 11.77
CA HIS A 153 -34.75 -19.57 12.13
C HIS A 153 -34.08 -18.19 12.03
N LEU A 154 -32.84 -18.04 12.51
CA LEU A 154 -32.13 -16.76 12.48
C LEU A 154 -31.70 -16.39 11.07
N VAL A 155 -31.26 -17.37 10.27
CA VAL A 155 -30.93 -17.16 8.86
C VAL A 155 -32.16 -16.62 8.12
N GLN A 156 -33.32 -17.26 8.28
CA GLN A 156 -34.57 -16.82 7.67
C GLN A 156 -35.01 -15.43 8.16
N GLU A 157 -34.88 -15.13 9.45
CA GLU A 157 -35.17 -13.81 10.02
C GLU A 157 -34.33 -12.70 9.37
N VAL A 158 -33.00 -12.88 9.31
CA VAL A 158 -32.08 -11.92 8.69
C VAL A 158 -32.43 -11.71 7.21
N LEU A 159 -32.69 -12.80 6.48
CA LEU A 159 -33.06 -12.74 5.07
C LEU A 159 -34.41 -12.03 4.86
N ASN A 160 -35.41 -12.30 5.71
CA ASN A 160 -36.71 -11.63 5.67
C ASN A 160 -36.56 -10.12 5.86
N TYR A 161 -35.80 -9.69 6.87
CA TYR A 161 -35.50 -8.27 7.08
C TYR A 161 -34.72 -7.65 5.92
N LYS A 162 -33.70 -8.35 5.39
CA LYS A 162 -32.95 -7.89 4.21
C LYS A 162 -33.89 -7.70 3.02
N ASN A 163 -34.79 -8.63 2.74
CA ASN A 163 -35.71 -8.59 1.59
C ASN A 163 -36.68 -7.40 1.65
N GLN A 164 -37.07 -6.95 2.84
CA GLN A 164 -37.95 -5.78 2.98
C GLN A 164 -37.32 -4.48 2.44
N LEU A 165 -35.99 -4.37 2.46
CA LEU A 165 -35.30 -3.18 1.98
C LEU A 165 -35.43 -2.98 0.46
N ASP A 166 -35.85 -4.00 -0.30
CA ASP A 166 -36.06 -3.88 -1.75
C ASP A 166 -37.30 -3.08 -2.12
N TYR A 167 -38.27 -2.98 -1.21
CA TYR A 167 -39.45 -2.15 -1.41
C TYR A 167 -39.17 -0.66 -1.13
N LEU A 168 -38.00 -0.35 -0.59
CA LEU A 168 -37.59 1.01 -0.27
C LEU A 168 -36.66 1.58 -1.34
N SER A 169 -36.80 2.89 -1.61
CA SER A 169 -35.85 3.56 -2.50
C SER A 169 -34.45 3.63 -1.88
N LYS A 170 -33.40 3.51 -2.71
CA LYS A 170 -31.99 3.65 -2.26
C LYS A 170 -31.75 4.95 -1.48
N LEU A 171 -32.43 6.04 -1.87
CA LEU A 171 -32.33 7.32 -1.18
C LEU A 171 -32.94 7.28 0.23
N ASN A 172 -34.11 6.63 0.39
CA ASN A 172 -34.72 6.48 1.71
C ASN A 172 -33.85 5.62 2.63
N VAL A 173 -33.35 4.49 2.13
CA VAL A 173 -32.43 3.62 2.88
C VAL A 173 -31.17 4.38 3.32
N THR A 174 -30.58 5.18 2.42
CA THR A 174 -29.39 5.97 2.74
C THR A 174 -29.66 7.03 3.82
N LYS A 175 -30.73 7.83 3.68
CA LYS A 175 -31.10 8.85 4.67
C LYS A 175 -31.48 8.25 6.03
N SER A 176 -32.07 7.05 6.01
CA SER A 176 -32.45 6.34 7.23
C SER A 176 -31.22 5.80 7.94
N HIS A 177 -30.25 5.23 7.22
CA HIS A 177 -28.94 4.88 7.76
C HIS A 177 -28.24 6.06 8.40
N GLU A 178 -28.25 7.23 7.74
CA GLU A 178 -27.58 8.43 8.25
C GLU A 178 -28.14 8.89 9.60
N ARG A 179 -29.44 8.70 9.82
CA ARG A 179 -30.13 9.07 11.07
C ARG A 179 -30.08 8.00 12.14
N CYS A 180 -30.05 6.71 11.78
CA CYS A 180 -30.22 5.60 12.72
C CYS A 180 -28.91 5.01 13.22
N ASN A 181 -27.80 5.18 12.48
CA ASN A 181 -26.50 4.62 12.85
C ASN A 181 -25.79 5.54 13.87
N PRO A 182 -25.51 5.09 15.10
CA PRO A 182 -24.81 5.89 16.12
C PRO A 182 -23.42 6.37 15.70
N TYR A 183 -22.76 5.64 14.80
CA TYR A 183 -21.38 5.91 14.40
C TYR A 183 -21.26 6.65 13.06
N GLU A 184 -22.37 7.14 12.47
CA GLU A 184 -22.32 7.67 11.09
C GLU A 184 -21.46 8.94 10.97
N LEU A 185 -21.38 9.80 12.00
CA LEU A 185 -20.61 11.04 11.94
C LEU A 185 -19.10 10.84 11.78
N ILE A 186 -18.57 9.66 12.09
CA ILE A 186 -17.16 9.29 11.90
C ILE A 186 -16.73 9.46 10.44
N LYS A 187 -17.59 9.03 9.51
CA LYS A 187 -17.38 9.10 8.06
C LYS A 187 -15.94 8.71 7.68
N LYS A 188 -15.19 9.65 7.08
CA LYS A 188 -13.83 9.43 6.55
C LYS A 188 -12.74 10.14 7.36
N GLY A 189 -13.09 10.88 8.41
CA GLY A 189 -12.14 11.71 9.17
C GLY A 189 -11.24 12.56 8.26
N ILE A 190 -9.93 12.50 8.51
CA ILE A 190 -8.88 13.18 7.72
C ILE A 190 -8.48 12.42 6.45
N PHE A 191 -9.08 11.25 6.17
CA PHE A 191 -8.69 10.34 5.10
C PHE A 191 -9.61 10.42 3.87
N MET A 192 -9.23 9.77 2.78
CA MET A 192 -9.95 9.79 1.51
C MET A 192 -11.34 9.15 1.57
N ASN A 193 -11.53 8.12 2.40
CA ASN A 193 -12.75 7.32 2.45
C ASN A 193 -12.98 6.71 3.85
N ARG A 194 -14.14 6.07 4.03
CA ARG A 194 -14.51 5.42 5.29
C ARG A 194 -13.65 4.19 5.62
N ALA A 195 -13.06 3.53 4.62
CA ALA A 195 -12.26 2.33 4.84
C ALA A 195 -11.03 2.64 5.71
N ALA A 196 -10.36 3.78 5.51
CA ALA A 196 -9.27 4.22 6.38
C ALA A 196 -9.67 4.27 7.87
N MET A 197 -10.89 4.74 8.17
CA MET A 197 -11.41 4.77 9.55
C MET A 197 -11.71 3.38 10.09
N LYS A 198 -12.08 2.41 9.24
CA LYS A 198 -12.21 1.01 9.67
C LYS A 198 -10.86 0.42 10.06
N MET A 199 -9.82 0.67 9.26
CA MET A 199 -8.47 0.23 9.63
C MET A 199 -8.00 0.88 10.92
N ALA A 200 -8.30 2.16 11.15
CA ALA A 200 -7.98 2.83 12.41
C ALA A 200 -8.68 2.21 13.63
N ASN A 201 -9.96 1.89 13.48
CA ASN A 201 -10.75 1.22 14.50
C ASN A 201 -10.19 -0.17 14.80
N ILE A 202 -9.96 -0.99 13.77
CA ILE A 202 -9.43 -2.35 13.92
C ILE A 202 -8.01 -2.34 14.52
N ASP A 203 -7.13 -1.47 14.04
CA ASP A 203 -5.78 -1.34 14.59
C ASP A 203 -5.81 -0.90 16.07
N SER A 204 -6.77 -0.05 16.46
CA SER A 204 -6.96 0.31 17.87
C SER A 204 -7.48 -0.84 18.73
N ILE A 205 -8.35 -1.73 18.21
CA ILE A 205 -8.84 -2.92 18.93
C ILE A 205 -7.66 -3.81 19.34
N PHE A 206 -6.68 -3.96 18.43
CA PHE A 206 -5.48 -4.76 18.68
C PHE A 206 -4.27 -3.92 19.15
N ASN A 207 -4.51 -2.80 19.82
CA ASN A 207 -3.45 -1.98 20.43
C ASN A 207 -2.30 -1.59 19.47
N GLY A 208 -2.59 -1.36 18.20
CA GLY A 208 -1.61 -0.99 17.17
C GLY A 208 -0.92 -2.16 16.48
N MET A 209 -1.36 -3.42 16.70
CA MET A 209 -0.74 -4.64 16.16
C MET A 209 -0.28 -4.50 14.70
N PHE A 210 -1.06 -3.85 13.84
CA PHE A 210 -0.70 -3.72 12.43
C PHE A 210 0.35 -2.64 12.21
N THR A 211 0.16 -1.46 12.80
CA THR A 211 1.05 -0.31 12.58
C THR A 211 2.34 -0.35 13.41
N THR A 212 2.42 -1.25 14.39
CA THR A 212 3.60 -1.55 15.21
C THR A 212 4.18 -2.93 14.95
N ALA A 213 3.76 -3.63 13.87
CA ALA A 213 4.27 -4.96 13.51
C ALA A 213 5.78 -4.98 13.19
N ALA A 214 6.39 -3.82 12.97
CA ALA A 214 7.83 -3.65 12.85
C ALA A 214 8.37 -2.76 14.00
N PRO A 215 9.59 -3.02 14.52
CA PRO A 215 10.27 -2.13 15.47
C PRO A 215 10.25 -0.70 14.98
N LYS A 216 10.11 0.29 15.87
CA LYS A 216 9.83 1.68 15.48
C LYS A 216 10.87 2.28 14.51
N ASP A 217 12.14 1.93 14.69
CA ASP A 217 13.24 2.44 13.88
C ASP A 217 13.46 1.66 12.57
N ASP A 218 12.69 0.58 12.37
CA ASP A 218 12.67 -0.22 11.13
C ASP A 218 11.55 0.19 10.17
N ILE A 219 11.65 -0.29 8.94
CA ILE A 219 10.64 -0.08 7.90
C ILE A 219 9.49 -1.09 8.08
N LEU A 220 8.28 -0.59 8.30
CA LEU A 220 7.06 -1.39 8.21
C LEU A 220 6.71 -1.67 6.74
N TYR A 221 7.04 -2.86 6.26
CA TYR A 221 6.54 -3.36 4.98
C TYR A 221 5.09 -3.86 5.09
N PHE A 222 4.20 -3.37 4.23
CA PHE A 222 2.80 -3.80 4.17
C PHE A 222 2.30 -4.00 2.75
N ALA A 223 1.28 -4.83 2.56
CA ALA A 223 0.54 -4.96 1.31
C ALA A 223 -0.95 -4.66 1.49
N ASP A 224 -1.57 -4.04 0.48
CA ASP A 224 -2.99 -3.68 0.44
C ASP A 224 -3.59 -4.18 -0.88
N ILE A 225 -4.42 -5.23 -0.82
CA ILE A 225 -4.96 -5.91 -2.00
C ILE A 225 -6.47 -5.75 -2.13
N CYS A 226 -6.97 -5.75 -3.36
CA CYS A 226 -8.38 -5.49 -3.66
C CYS A 226 -8.89 -4.19 -3.02
N ALA A 227 -8.00 -3.19 -2.94
CA ALA A 227 -8.11 -2.10 -1.98
C ALA A 227 -8.32 -0.71 -2.60
N GLY A 228 -8.59 -0.62 -3.90
CA GLY A 228 -8.90 0.67 -4.51
C GLY A 228 -10.09 1.34 -3.79
N PRO A 229 -9.97 2.62 -3.41
CA PRO A 229 -8.97 3.60 -3.84
C PRO A 229 -7.70 3.74 -2.97
N GLY A 230 -7.54 2.97 -1.90
CA GLY A 230 -6.33 2.96 -1.05
C GLY A 230 -6.50 3.50 0.38
N GLY A 231 -7.69 3.38 0.97
CA GLY A 231 -7.97 3.92 2.32
C GLY A 231 -7.16 3.28 3.44
N PHE A 232 -7.02 1.94 3.43
CA PHE A 232 -6.21 1.20 4.42
C PHE A 232 -4.74 1.59 4.32
N SER A 233 -4.22 1.71 3.10
CA SER A 233 -2.87 2.22 2.83
C SER A 233 -2.66 3.64 3.36
N GLU A 234 -3.57 4.58 3.10
CA GLU A 234 -3.43 5.96 3.60
C GLU A 234 -3.38 6.02 5.13
N TYR A 235 -4.24 5.27 5.82
CA TYR A 235 -4.20 5.16 7.29
C TYR A 235 -2.87 4.59 7.78
N THR A 236 -2.43 3.46 7.22
CA THR A 236 -1.23 2.75 7.66
C THR A 236 0.01 3.63 7.51
N LEU A 237 0.12 4.31 6.36
CA LEU A 237 1.20 5.27 6.07
C LEU A 237 1.16 6.46 7.04
N TRP A 238 -0.02 7.05 7.26
CA TRP A 238 -0.18 8.18 8.18
C TRP A 238 0.17 7.78 9.62
N ARG A 239 -0.39 6.67 10.12
CA ARG A 239 -0.15 6.23 11.50
C ARG A 239 1.32 5.93 11.72
N ARG A 240 1.90 5.08 10.87
CA ARG A 240 3.30 4.65 11.03
C ARG A 240 4.26 5.83 10.92
N CYS A 241 4.08 6.71 9.93
CA CYS A 241 5.03 7.79 9.70
C CYS A 241 4.88 8.98 10.67
N ASN A 242 3.81 9.01 11.47
CA ASN A 242 3.51 10.11 12.39
C ASN A 242 3.30 9.66 13.85
N ALA A 243 3.59 8.40 14.20
CA ALA A 243 3.38 7.88 15.54
C ALA A 243 4.35 8.50 16.59
N PRO A 244 3.86 8.79 17.82
CA PRO A 244 4.67 9.37 18.91
C PRO A 244 5.88 8.50 19.27
N TYR A 245 7.05 9.10 19.51
CA TYR A 245 8.23 8.41 20.08
C TYR A 245 8.08 8.30 21.60
N HIS A 246 8.09 7.07 22.10
CA HIS A 246 8.42 6.81 23.50
C HIS A 246 9.91 6.52 23.55
N THR A 247 10.70 7.47 24.05
CA THR A 247 12.07 7.20 24.45
C THR A 247 12.02 6.29 25.67
N HIS A 248 12.28 5.01 25.49
CA HIS A 248 12.72 4.20 26.63
C HIS A 248 14.08 4.74 27.02
N SER A 249 14.16 5.46 28.14
CA SER A 249 15.41 5.73 28.82
C SER A 249 16.02 4.37 29.18
N SER A 250 17.01 3.93 28.42
CA SER A 250 17.84 2.78 28.75
C SER A 250 18.68 3.12 29.98
N ASN A 251 18.12 2.86 31.16
CA ASN A 251 18.85 2.66 32.41
C ASN A 251 18.19 1.48 33.14
N THR A 252 18.48 0.27 32.67
CA THR A 252 18.34 -0.94 33.47
C THR A 252 19.66 -1.70 33.42
N THR A 253 20.57 -1.27 34.30
CA THR A 253 21.59 -2.16 34.85
C THR A 253 20.87 -3.29 35.59
N LEU A 254 21.09 -4.51 35.09
CA LEU A 254 20.72 -5.76 35.76
C LEU A 254 21.32 -5.80 37.18
N SER A 255 20.50 -6.15 38.16
CA SER A 255 20.92 -6.75 39.42
C SER A 255 19.82 -7.70 39.91
N PRO A 256 20.14 -8.94 40.34
CA PRO A 256 19.14 -9.98 40.61
C PRO A 256 18.65 -9.99 42.07
N ASN A 257 17.41 -10.45 42.23
CA ASN A 257 16.78 -11.07 43.42
C ASN A 257 16.68 -10.26 44.73
N HIS A 258 15.44 -9.98 45.16
CA HIS A 258 14.92 -10.50 46.43
C HIS A 258 13.38 -10.36 46.56
N HIS A 259 12.81 -11.35 47.24
CA HIS A 259 11.40 -11.58 47.56
C HIS A 259 10.67 -10.47 48.35
N SER A 260 9.34 -10.48 48.19
CA SER A 260 8.28 -10.42 49.22
C SER A 260 7.39 -9.16 49.37
N ASN A 261 6.08 -9.46 49.37
CA ASN A 261 4.95 -8.89 50.14
C ASN A 261 4.28 -7.55 49.76
N ILE A 262 3.06 -7.69 49.23
CA ILE A 262 1.75 -7.32 49.83
C ILE A 262 1.67 -5.97 50.60
N ASN A 263 0.95 -4.97 50.06
CA ASN A 263 -0.28 -4.34 50.62
C ASN A 263 -0.64 -2.98 49.95
N ASP A 264 -1.86 -2.92 49.39
CA ASP A 264 -2.97 -1.98 49.67
C ASP A 264 -2.76 -0.48 50.05
N LYS A 265 -3.59 0.35 49.36
CA LYS A 265 -4.43 1.50 49.81
C LYS A 265 -4.13 2.96 49.38
N LEU A 266 -5.18 3.54 48.75
CA LEU A 266 -5.84 4.87 48.90
C LEU A 266 -5.06 6.14 48.50
N LEU A 267 -5.51 6.95 47.52
CA LEU A 267 -6.61 7.96 47.52
C LEU A 267 -6.48 9.05 48.60
N GLU A 268 -6.15 10.29 48.20
CA GLU A 268 -6.98 11.52 48.28
C GLU A 268 -6.16 12.84 48.20
N ASP A 269 -6.64 13.72 47.32
CA ASP A 269 -6.87 15.17 47.43
C ASP A 269 -5.87 16.12 48.10
N THR A 270 -5.53 17.21 47.37
CA THR A 270 -6.00 18.56 47.72
C THR A 270 -5.72 19.60 46.61
N MET A 271 -6.78 20.30 46.20
CA MET A 271 -6.72 21.61 45.55
C MET A 271 -6.51 22.70 46.62
N GLU A 272 -5.73 23.75 46.32
CA GLU A 272 -6.15 25.16 46.40
C GLU A 272 -4.98 26.15 46.23
N SER A 273 -5.20 27.13 45.36
CA SER A 273 -5.06 28.58 45.59
C SER A 273 -4.37 29.34 44.43
N ILE A 274 -5.10 30.34 43.97
CA ILE A 274 -4.79 31.31 42.92
C ILE A 274 -4.12 32.50 43.59
N ASP A 275 -3.01 32.99 43.03
CA ASP A 275 -2.59 34.38 43.25
C ASP A 275 -1.94 34.99 41.99
N HIS A 276 -2.29 36.26 41.75
CA HIS A 276 -1.98 37.04 40.56
C HIS A 276 -0.64 37.82 40.67
N ASN A 277 -0.03 38.03 39.49
CA ASN A 277 0.93 39.09 39.10
C ASN A 277 2.43 38.90 39.38
N SER A 278 3.18 38.49 38.34
CA SER A 278 4.34 39.22 37.78
C SER A 278 4.98 38.43 36.61
N PRO A 279 5.61 39.10 35.62
CA PRO A 279 5.96 38.50 34.33
C PRO A 279 7.31 37.81 34.41
N THR A 280 7.32 36.49 34.50
CA THR A 280 8.55 35.70 34.45
C THR A 280 8.73 35.07 33.09
N ASN A 281 9.90 35.34 32.51
CA ASN A 281 10.53 34.58 31.44
C ASN A 281 10.37 33.07 31.69
N ASN A 282 9.39 32.46 31.04
CA ASN A 282 9.39 31.02 30.85
C ASN A 282 10.18 30.73 29.59
N THR A 283 11.49 30.53 29.76
CA THR A 283 12.21 29.51 29.00
C THR A 283 11.47 28.20 29.22
N SER A 284 10.47 27.94 28.38
CA SER A 284 9.91 26.62 28.23
C SER A 284 11.06 25.75 27.73
N THR A 285 11.55 24.89 28.61
CA THR A 285 12.16 23.61 28.22
C THR A 285 11.23 23.01 27.18
N THR A 286 11.65 23.09 25.92
CA THR A 286 10.93 22.55 24.77
C THR A 286 10.66 21.08 25.06
N SER A 287 9.41 20.74 25.40
CA SER A 287 8.88 19.42 25.15
C SER A 287 9.24 19.10 23.70
N GLU A 288 10.14 18.16 23.46
CA GLU A 288 10.55 17.78 22.11
C GLU A 288 9.28 17.38 21.33
N LYS A 289 8.77 18.30 20.52
CA LYS A 289 7.63 18.03 19.65
C LYS A 289 8.07 16.92 18.71
N GLN A 290 7.46 15.74 18.91
CA GLN A 290 7.74 14.52 18.16
C GLN A 290 7.73 14.80 16.66
N GLN A 291 8.82 14.46 15.98
CA GLN A 291 8.96 14.72 14.55
C GLN A 291 8.51 13.50 13.74
N PRO A 292 7.90 13.72 12.56
CA PRO A 292 7.54 12.63 11.64
C PRO A 292 8.77 11.81 11.24
N LEU A 293 8.58 10.50 11.02
CA LEU A 293 9.61 9.59 10.52
C LEU A 293 9.03 8.75 9.38
N LEU A 294 9.58 8.90 8.17
CA LEU A 294 9.24 8.01 7.06
C LEU A 294 9.72 6.58 7.38
N SER A 295 8.80 5.68 7.72
CA SER A 295 9.11 4.37 8.31
C SER A 295 8.13 3.26 7.87
N ALA A 296 7.51 3.42 6.72
CA ALA A 296 6.60 2.45 6.12
C ALA A 296 6.90 2.32 4.61
N LYS A 297 6.66 1.14 4.05
CA LYS A 297 6.67 0.90 2.60
C LYS A 297 5.53 -0.03 2.22
N GLY A 298 4.66 0.43 1.32
CA GLY A 298 3.43 -0.23 0.93
C GLY A 298 3.41 -0.74 -0.50
N PHE A 299 2.76 -1.87 -0.73
CA PHE A 299 2.57 -2.50 -2.04
C PHE A 299 1.07 -2.71 -2.32
N GLY A 300 0.60 -2.26 -3.48
CA GLY A 300 -0.82 -2.36 -3.84
C GLY A 300 -1.08 -3.37 -4.96
N LEU A 301 -2.20 -4.10 -4.90
CA LEU A 301 -2.74 -4.88 -6.03
C LEU A 301 -4.27 -4.72 -6.06
N THR A 302 -4.83 -4.12 -7.10
CA THR A 302 -6.28 -3.94 -7.24
C THR A 302 -6.69 -3.93 -8.70
N LEU A 303 -7.95 -4.25 -8.99
CA LEU A 303 -8.50 -4.14 -10.33
C LEU A 303 -8.34 -2.72 -10.87
N THR A 304 -7.86 -2.61 -12.11
CA THR A 304 -7.74 -1.33 -12.81
C THR A 304 -9.12 -0.73 -13.14
N GLY A 305 -9.13 0.55 -13.54
CA GLY A 305 -10.35 1.24 -13.95
C GLY A 305 -11.08 1.92 -12.79
N GLN A 306 -12.35 1.59 -12.55
CA GLN A 306 -13.14 2.27 -11.51
C GLN A 306 -12.74 1.88 -10.08
N CYS A 307 -12.09 0.71 -9.92
CA CYS A 307 -11.63 0.17 -8.64
C CYS A 307 -10.14 0.40 -8.42
N ASP A 308 -9.54 1.36 -9.13
CA ASP A 308 -8.11 1.61 -9.09
C ASP A 308 -7.70 2.44 -7.87
N PHE A 309 -6.42 2.36 -7.49
CA PHE A 309 -5.82 3.23 -6.48
C PHE A 309 -5.87 4.69 -6.93
N ARG A 310 -6.18 5.57 -5.97
CA ARG A 310 -6.13 7.02 -6.16
C ARG A 310 -5.00 7.58 -5.31
N GLU A 311 -3.76 7.22 -5.64
CA GLU A 311 -2.56 7.62 -4.87
C GLU A 311 -2.45 9.15 -4.67
N ASN A 312 -2.90 9.94 -5.64
CA ASN A 312 -2.90 11.41 -5.52
C ASN A 312 -3.90 11.94 -4.47
N ASP A 313 -4.87 11.12 -4.05
CA ASP A 313 -5.80 11.44 -2.97
C ASP A 313 -5.23 11.06 -1.59
N PHE A 314 -4.02 10.50 -1.49
CA PHE A 314 -3.35 10.22 -0.21
C PHE A 314 -2.81 11.54 0.33
N LEU A 315 -3.56 12.17 1.23
CA LEU A 315 -3.23 13.48 1.78
C LEU A 315 -2.75 13.38 3.23
N ALA A 316 -3.16 12.33 3.96
CA ALA A 316 -2.71 12.10 5.32
C ALA A 316 -1.35 11.36 5.39
N GLY A 317 -1.08 10.43 4.47
CA GLY A 317 0.15 9.63 4.45
C GLY A 317 1.08 9.96 3.26
N PRO A 318 2.39 9.67 3.34
CA PRO A 318 3.32 9.86 2.24
C PRO A 318 3.08 8.86 1.10
N LYS A 319 2.42 9.29 0.02
CA LYS A 319 2.10 8.44 -1.13
C LYS A 319 3.34 7.87 -1.84
N GLU A 320 4.47 8.57 -1.75
CA GLU A 320 5.74 8.14 -2.34
C GLU A 320 6.26 6.84 -1.72
N ALA A 321 5.80 6.50 -0.52
CA ALA A 321 6.10 5.24 0.17
C ALA A 321 5.15 4.09 -0.22
N PHE A 322 4.28 4.28 -1.22
CA PHE A 322 3.37 3.28 -1.75
C PHE A 322 3.54 3.11 -3.26
N MET A 323 3.32 1.90 -3.77
CA MET A 323 3.27 1.67 -5.21
C MET A 323 2.27 0.56 -5.55
N ALA A 324 1.33 0.88 -6.44
CA ALA A 324 0.46 -0.10 -7.07
C ALA A 324 1.21 -0.96 -8.12
N HIS A 325 0.92 -2.25 -8.13
CA HIS A 325 1.39 -3.24 -9.09
C HIS A 325 0.20 -4.03 -9.64
N TYR A 326 0.03 -4.07 -10.95
CA TYR A 326 -1.17 -4.63 -11.59
C TYR A 326 -0.97 -6.03 -12.17
N GLY A 327 0.08 -6.74 -11.72
CA GLY A 327 0.43 -8.07 -12.19
C GLY A 327 0.94 -8.11 -13.64
N ALA A 328 1.19 -9.32 -14.15
CA ALA A 328 1.73 -9.53 -15.50
C ALA A 328 0.74 -9.12 -16.59
N GLU A 329 -0.56 -9.36 -16.35
CA GLU A 329 -1.65 -9.01 -17.29
C GLU A 329 -2.05 -7.53 -17.23
N ARG A 330 -1.52 -6.78 -16.25
CA ARG A 330 -1.79 -5.35 -16.03
C ARG A 330 -3.26 -4.99 -15.77
N ASP A 331 -4.04 -5.93 -15.28
CA ASP A 331 -5.45 -5.71 -14.90
C ASP A 331 -5.66 -5.69 -13.37
N GLY A 332 -4.68 -6.17 -12.60
CA GLY A 332 -4.72 -6.25 -11.14
C GLY A 332 -5.70 -7.30 -10.59
N ASP A 333 -6.09 -8.27 -11.41
CA ASP A 333 -6.98 -9.35 -11.00
C ASP A 333 -6.27 -10.36 -10.10
N VAL A 334 -6.64 -10.39 -8.82
CA VAL A 334 -6.04 -11.27 -7.80
C VAL A 334 -6.37 -12.75 -8.04
N THR A 335 -7.39 -13.08 -8.85
CA THR A 335 -7.76 -14.49 -9.10
C THR A 335 -6.88 -15.14 -10.16
N LYS A 336 -5.98 -14.38 -10.80
CA LYS A 336 -5.05 -14.88 -11.82
C LYS A 336 -3.69 -15.23 -11.22
N TRP A 337 -3.25 -16.47 -11.45
CA TRP A 337 -1.93 -16.94 -11.00
C TRP A 337 -0.78 -16.04 -11.47
N SER A 338 -0.80 -15.60 -12.73
CA SER A 338 0.26 -14.75 -13.30
C SER A 338 0.40 -13.40 -12.57
N ASN A 339 -0.72 -12.86 -12.08
CA ASN A 339 -0.71 -11.63 -11.28
C ASN A 339 -0.21 -11.89 -9.85
N LEU A 340 -0.62 -12.98 -9.21
CA LEU A 340 -0.11 -13.40 -7.90
C LEU A 340 1.41 -13.61 -7.93
N ALA A 341 1.92 -14.36 -8.92
CA ALA A 341 3.34 -14.63 -9.09
C ALA A 341 4.14 -13.34 -9.36
N SER A 342 3.61 -12.46 -10.21
CA SER A 342 4.23 -11.16 -10.51
C SER A 342 4.29 -10.26 -9.28
N PHE A 343 3.22 -10.19 -8.49
CA PHE A 343 3.17 -9.42 -7.24
C PHE A 343 4.14 -9.98 -6.18
N ALA A 344 4.25 -11.30 -6.05
CA ALA A 344 5.21 -11.96 -5.18
C ALA A 344 6.66 -11.63 -5.55
N SER A 345 7.01 -11.65 -6.83
CA SER A 345 8.34 -11.23 -7.31
C SER A 345 8.62 -9.74 -7.01
N PHE A 346 7.62 -8.87 -7.16
CA PHE A 346 7.74 -7.44 -6.85
C PHE A 346 8.01 -7.18 -5.36
N ILE A 347 7.27 -7.84 -4.47
CA ILE A 347 7.49 -7.78 -3.01
C ILE A 347 8.85 -8.41 -2.64
N GLY A 348 9.16 -9.59 -3.19
CA GLY A 348 10.42 -10.30 -2.91
C GLY A 348 11.65 -9.47 -3.25
N ARG A 349 11.66 -8.79 -4.42
CA ARG A 349 12.75 -7.87 -4.79
C ARG A 349 12.83 -6.65 -3.88
N SER A 350 11.69 -6.14 -3.41
CA SER A 350 11.62 -4.94 -2.56
C SER A 350 11.95 -5.18 -1.09
N THR A 351 11.86 -6.44 -0.64
CA THR A 351 12.02 -6.84 0.76
C THR A 351 13.18 -7.83 0.96
N ASN A 352 13.97 -8.09 -0.08
CA ASN A 352 15.01 -9.13 -0.09
C ASN A 352 14.47 -10.50 0.36
N ASN A 353 13.33 -10.91 -0.21
CA ASN A 353 12.55 -12.11 0.12
C ASN A 353 12.01 -12.17 1.56
N ALA A 354 12.20 -11.15 2.42
CA ALA A 354 11.65 -11.20 3.77
C ALA A 354 10.12 -11.30 3.77
N GLY A 355 9.43 -10.64 2.82
CA GLY A 355 7.97 -10.53 2.80
C GLY A 355 7.45 -9.31 3.57
N VAL A 356 6.14 -9.13 3.60
CA VAL A 356 5.49 -8.02 4.31
C VAL A 356 5.15 -8.41 5.76
N HIS A 357 5.16 -7.44 6.67
CA HIS A 357 4.75 -7.63 8.07
C HIS A 357 3.22 -7.76 8.18
N ILE A 358 2.50 -6.98 7.37
CA ILE A 358 1.04 -7.00 7.35
C ILE A 358 0.55 -7.09 5.92
N LEU A 359 -0.52 -7.85 5.70
CA LEU A 359 -1.28 -7.83 4.46
C LEU A 359 -2.73 -7.52 4.81
N MET A 360 -3.31 -6.54 4.12
CA MET A 360 -4.69 -6.10 4.30
C MET A 360 -5.45 -6.28 3.00
N ALA A 361 -6.73 -6.66 3.10
CA ALA A 361 -7.59 -6.87 1.96
C ALA A 361 -9.02 -6.36 2.23
N ASP A 362 -9.53 -5.49 1.37
CA ASP A 362 -10.90 -4.94 1.48
C ASP A 362 -11.72 -5.26 0.23
N GLY A 363 -11.53 -6.45 -0.33
CA GLY A 363 -12.16 -6.88 -1.57
C GLY A 363 -13.68 -7.00 -1.47
N GLY A 364 -14.37 -6.45 -2.47
CA GLY A 364 -15.80 -6.56 -2.66
C GLY A 364 -16.21 -5.99 -4.00
N PHE A 365 -17.37 -6.38 -4.50
CA PHE A 365 -17.92 -5.89 -5.76
C PHE A 365 -19.43 -5.65 -5.61
N ASP A 366 -20.00 -4.92 -6.57
CA ASP A 366 -21.42 -4.61 -6.53
C ASP A 366 -22.26 -5.87 -6.75
N VAL A 367 -23.13 -6.16 -5.78
CA VAL A 367 -24.10 -7.27 -5.80
C VAL A 367 -25.53 -6.74 -5.86
N SER A 368 -25.73 -5.57 -6.47
CA SER A 368 -26.99 -4.81 -6.40
C SER A 368 -28.26 -5.52 -6.86
N SER A 369 -28.15 -6.71 -7.45
CA SER A 369 -29.26 -7.59 -7.83
C SER A 369 -29.39 -8.88 -6.99
N GLN A 370 -28.46 -9.20 -6.09
CA GLN A 370 -28.41 -10.47 -5.33
C GLN A 370 -27.68 -10.32 -3.98
N TYR A 371 -28.05 -9.32 -3.15
CA TYR A 371 -27.34 -9.06 -1.89
C TYR A 371 -27.30 -10.26 -0.93
N ASN A 372 -28.34 -11.09 -0.90
CA ASN A 372 -28.37 -12.27 -0.04
C ASN A 372 -27.29 -13.29 -0.46
N LEU A 373 -26.91 -13.36 -1.74
CA LEU A 373 -25.88 -14.29 -2.23
C LEU A 373 -24.46 -13.70 -2.21
N GLN A 374 -24.26 -12.57 -1.52
CA GLN A 374 -22.97 -11.88 -1.51
C GLN A 374 -21.81 -12.77 -1.04
N GLU A 375 -22.05 -13.64 -0.07
CA GLU A 375 -21.08 -14.64 0.39
C GLU A 375 -20.67 -15.60 -0.75
N VAL A 376 -21.65 -16.26 -1.36
CA VAL A 376 -21.45 -17.23 -2.45
C VAL A 376 -20.71 -16.61 -3.63
N MET A 377 -21.12 -15.40 -4.03
CA MET A 377 -20.48 -14.69 -5.14
C MET A 377 -19.03 -14.29 -4.82
N SER A 378 -18.72 -14.01 -3.55
CA SER A 378 -17.41 -13.53 -3.10
C SER A 378 -16.42 -14.66 -2.77
N LYS A 379 -16.86 -15.92 -2.76
CA LYS A 379 -16.07 -17.06 -2.27
C LYS A 379 -14.68 -17.21 -2.93
N GLN A 380 -14.58 -17.02 -4.25
CA GLN A 380 -13.29 -17.08 -4.94
C GLN A 380 -12.38 -15.91 -4.54
N LEU A 381 -12.96 -14.74 -4.28
CA LEU A 381 -12.23 -13.57 -3.83
C LEU A 381 -11.70 -13.77 -2.40
N TYR A 382 -12.49 -14.38 -1.51
CA TYR A 382 -12.01 -14.76 -0.17
C TYR A 382 -10.80 -15.68 -0.24
N LEU A 383 -10.91 -16.76 -1.03
CA LEU A 383 -9.83 -17.72 -1.25
C LEU A 383 -8.56 -17.03 -1.78
N CYS A 384 -8.70 -16.18 -2.81
CA CYS A 384 -7.55 -15.53 -3.45
C CYS A 384 -6.91 -14.45 -2.57
N GLN A 385 -7.68 -13.75 -1.72
CA GLN A 385 -7.13 -12.82 -0.73
C GLN A 385 -6.30 -13.58 0.31
N CYS A 386 -6.81 -14.70 0.84
CA CYS A 386 -6.07 -15.55 1.77
C CYS A 386 -4.82 -16.14 1.11
N LEU A 387 -4.93 -16.67 -0.10
CA LEU A 387 -3.81 -17.19 -0.87
C LEU A 387 -2.72 -16.12 -1.09
N CYS A 388 -3.10 -14.90 -1.47
CA CYS A 388 -2.16 -13.80 -1.63
C CYS A 388 -1.44 -13.45 -0.33
N ALA A 389 -2.14 -13.52 0.82
CA ALA A 389 -1.55 -13.36 2.14
C ALA A 389 -0.47 -14.41 2.42
N LEU A 390 -0.81 -15.70 2.25
CA LEU A 390 0.11 -16.82 2.50
C LEU A 390 1.36 -16.78 1.61
N ILE A 391 1.22 -16.30 0.37
CA ILE A 391 2.34 -16.14 -0.58
C ILE A 391 3.32 -15.05 -0.10
N ASN A 392 2.84 -13.94 0.45
CA ASN A 392 3.61 -12.70 0.60
C ASN A 392 3.97 -12.32 2.04
N LEU A 393 3.29 -12.88 3.03
CA LEU A 393 3.58 -12.61 4.43
C LEU A 393 4.91 -13.22 4.85
N ARG A 394 5.62 -12.50 5.71
CA ARG A 394 6.78 -13.03 6.43
C ARG A 394 6.34 -13.94 7.57
N PRO A 395 7.23 -14.81 8.10
CA PRO A 395 7.00 -15.50 9.37
C PRO A 395 6.66 -14.50 10.47
N GLY A 396 5.59 -14.78 11.20
CA GLY A 396 5.02 -13.91 12.22
C GLY A 396 4.25 -12.68 11.71
N GLY A 397 4.01 -12.58 10.40
CA GLY A 397 3.18 -11.50 9.84
C GLY A 397 1.70 -11.63 10.20
N HIS A 398 0.96 -10.53 10.04
CA HIS A 398 -0.48 -10.45 10.33
C HIS A 398 -1.30 -10.27 9.04
N PHE A 399 -2.49 -10.85 9.00
CA PHE A 399 -3.43 -10.73 7.89
C PHE A 399 -4.75 -10.13 8.35
N LEU A 400 -5.34 -9.24 7.54
CA LEU A 400 -6.68 -8.71 7.71
C LEU A 400 -7.41 -8.81 6.37
N THR A 401 -8.60 -9.42 6.35
CA THR A 401 -9.46 -9.42 5.17
C THR A 401 -10.91 -9.19 5.51
N LYS A 402 -11.60 -8.42 4.65
CA LYS A 402 -13.06 -8.32 4.69
C LYS A 402 -13.71 -9.64 4.29
N LEU A 403 -14.76 -9.99 5.02
CA LEU A 403 -15.74 -11.03 4.72
C LEU A 403 -17.15 -10.44 4.77
N PHE A 404 -18.13 -11.19 4.26
CA PHE A 404 -19.56 -10.93 4.43
C PHE A 404 -20.17 -12.00 5.33
N ASP A 405 -21.35 -12.52 4.98
CA ASP A 405 -21.90 -13.68 5.68
C ASP A 405 -20.94 -14.88 5.60
N THR A 406 -21.06 -15.77 6.58
CA THR A 406 -20.18 -16.91 6.84
C THR A 406 -21.04 -18.15 7.15
N PHE A 407 -22.08 -18.36 6.34
CA PHE A 407 -23.03 -19.47 6.50
C PHE A 407 -22.65 -20.70 5.68
N THR A 408 -21.95 -20.51 4.56
CA THR A 408 -21.59 -21.60 3.65
C THR A 408 -20.37 -22.35 4.15
N GLU A 409 -20.38 -23.66 3.93
CA GLU A 409 -19.28 -24.51 4.33
C GLU A 409 -17.95 -24.13 3.65
N PHE A 410 -17.97 -23.70 2.38
CA PHE A 410 -16.77 -23.22 1.69
C PHE A 410 -16.06 -22.07 2.44
N THR A 411 -16.83 -21.10 2.96
CA THR A 411 -16.27 -19.97 3.70
C THR A 411 -15.71 -20.42 5.05
N ILE A 412 -16.42 -21.33 5.74
CA ILE A 412 -15.97 -21.88 7.02
C ILE A 412 -14.71 -22.73 6.85
N ASP A 413 -14.62 -23.54 5.79
CA ASP A 413 -13.43 -24.32 5.44
C ASP A 413 -12.19 -23.39 5.28
N ILE A 414 -12.35 -22.23 4.62
CA ILE A 414 -11.27 -21.23 4.51
C ILE A 414 -10.86 -20.70 5.88
N ILE A 415 -11.82 -20.28 6.71
CA ILE A 415 -11.54 -19.74 8.05
C ILE A 415 -10.81 -20.78 8.90
N TYR A 416 -11.26 -22.04 8.85
CA TYR A 416 -10.66 -23.14 9.60
C TYR A 416 -9.22 -23.41 9.17
N ILE A 417 -8.96 -23.51 7.86
CA ILE A 417 -7.59 -23.68 7.32
C ILE A 417 -6.70 -22.50 7.72
N MET A 418 -7.20 -21.27 7.68
CA MET A 418 -6.42 -20.10 8.13
C MET A 418 -6.09 -20.20 9.62
N GLY A 419 -6.99 -20.74 10.44
CA GLY A 419 -6.75 -21.05 11.85
C GLY A 419 -5.59 -22.03 12.10
N TYR A 420 -5.33 -22.96 11.17
CA TYR A 420 -4.17 -23.88 11.26
C TYR A 420 -2.81 -23.20 11.00
N LEU A 421 -2.81 -22.08 10.28
CA LEU A 421 -1.58 -21.42 9.82
C LEU A 421 -1.18 -20.21 10.67
N PHE A 422 -2.05 -19.74 11.54
CA PHE A 422 -1.82 -18.57 12.38
C PHE A 422 -1.94 -18.95 13.85
N GLU A 423 -1.25 -18.19 14.72
CA GLU A 423 -1.33 -18.41 16.17
C GLU A 423 -2.78 -18.28 16.68
N GLU A 424 -3.49 -17.29 16.14
CA GLU A 424 -4.83 -16.96 16.56
C GLU A 424 -5.58 -16.27 15.42
N ILE A 425 -6.87 -16.56 15.29
CA ILE A 425 -7.77 -15.87 14.38
C ILE A 425 -8.86 -15.14 15.14
N TYR A 426 -9.34 -14.06 14.56
CA TYR A 426 -10.45 -13.28 15.07
C TYR A 426 -11.44 -12.97 13.95
N ILE A 427 -12.73 -12.98 14.27
CA ILE A 427 -13.76 -12.35 13.44
C ILE A 427 -14.23 -11.10 14.17
N ILE A 428 -14.33 -9.99 13.44
CA ILE A 428 -14.65 -8.68 14.01
C ILE A 428 -15.72 -7.98 13.19
N LYS A 429 -16.72 -7.42 13.89
CA LYS A 429 -17.63 -6.42 13.33
C LYS A 429 -17.34 -5.06 13.99
N PRO A 430 -16.47 -4.23 13.38
CA PRO A 430 -16.10 -2.95 13.98
C PRO A 430 -17.27 -1.96 13.89
N VAL A 431 -17.37 -1.02 14.83
CA VAL A 431 -18.44 0.00 14.88
C VAL A 431 -18.45 0.92 13.65
N THR A 432 -17.31 1.03 12.97
CA THR A 432 -17.15 1.75 11.69
C THR A 432 -17.78 1.03 10.49
N SER A 433 -18.03 -0.28 10.61
CA SER A 433 -18.88 -1.05 9.69
C SER A 433 -20.35 -0.84 10.04
N ARG A 434 -21.22 -0.77 9.01
CA ARG A 434 -22.64 -0.48 9.26
C ARG A 434 -23.29 -1.66 9.99
N PRO A 435 -24.09 -1.42 11.04
CA PRO A 435 -24.64 -2.50 11.86
C PRO A 435 -25.59 -3.42 11.08
N ALA A 436 -26.37 -2.87 10.15
CA ALA A 436 -27.35 -3.64 9.37
C ALA A 436 -26.77 -4.40 8.16
N ASN A 437 -25.47 -4.26 7.85
CA ASN A 437 -24.85 -5.01 6.74
C ASN A 437 -24.17 -6.28 7.25
N SER A 438 -23.83 -7.17 6.33
CA SER A 438 -23.13 -8.43 6.62
C SER A 438 -21.61 -8.28 6.70
N GLU A 439 -21.06 -7.08 6.50
CA GLU A 439 -19.61 -6.88 6.49
C GLU A 439 -19.01 -7.16 7.88
N ARG A 440 -17.96 -7.96 7.87
CA ARG A 440 -17.10 -8.31 9.01
C ARG A 440 -15.67 -8.53 8.52
N TYR A 441 -14.73 -8.70 9.43
CA TYR A 441 -13.32 -8.84 9.11
C TYR A 441 -12.74 -10.07 9.78
N LEU A 442 -12.02 -10.88 9.01
CA LEU A 442 -11.13 -11.93 9.52
C LEU A 442 -9.76 -11.31 9.77
N VAL A 443 -9.26 -11.47 10.99
CA VAL A 443 -7.89 -11.11 11.38
C VAL A 443 -7.16 -12.39 11.72
N CYS A 444 -6.03 -12.63 11.06
CA CYS A 444 -5.14 -13.74 11.38
C CYS A 444 -3.85 -13.17 11.97
N LYS A 445 -3.52 -13.56 13.20
CA LYS A 445 -2.40 -13.04 13.97
C LYS A 445 -1.24 -14.02 13.94
N ASN A 446 -0.06 -13.51 13.58
CA ASN A 446 1.22 -14.20 13.70
C ASN A 446 1.28 -15.50 12.85
N LEU A 447 1.59 -15.36 11.56
CA LEU A 447 1.74 -16.48 10.63
C LEU A 447 2.81 -17.47 11.13
N GLN A 448 2.39 -18.71 11.38
CA GLN A 448 3.26 -19.81 11.77
C GLN A 448 3.87 -20.43 10.52
N SER A 449 5.09 -19.99 10.19
CA SER A 449 5.84 -20.47 9.04
C SER A 449 7.15 -21.12 9.48
N PRO A 450 7.50 -22.31 8.97
CA PRO A 450 8.82 -22.90 9.19
C PRO A 450 9.94 -22.21 8.38
N LEU A 451 9.57 -21.33 7.44
CA LEU A 451 10.51 -20.58 6.62
C LEU A 451 11.07 -19.38 7.39
N ASN A 452 12.23 -18.86 6.98
CA ASN A 452 12.77 -17.59 7.49
C ASN A 452 12.39 -16.37 6.60
N THR A 453 11.67 -16.62 5.52
CA THR A 453 11.30 -15.67 4.46
C THR A 453 9.84 -15.85 4.07
N MET A 454 9.30 -14.97 3.20
CA MET A 454 8.02 -15.25 2.55
C MET A 454 8.07 -16.58 1.78
N ALA A 455 6.91 -17.22 1.60
CA ALA A 455 6.83 -18.47 0.85
C ALA A 455 7.04 -18.26 -0.66
N GLY A 456 6.43 -17.22 -1.24
CA GLY A 456 6.37 -17.04 -2.69
C GLY A 456 5.27 -17.90 -3.35
N CYS A 457 5.10 -17.72 -4.65
CA CYS A 457 4.09 -18.40 -5.46
C CYS A 457 4.66 -19.71 -6.03
N LEU A 458 3.80 -20.71 -6.24
CA LEU A 458 4.23 -21.94 -6.92
C LEU A 458 4.58 -21.67 -8.40
N PRO A 459 5.45 -22.50 -9.01
CA PRO A 459 5.71 -22.46 -10.44
C PRO A 459 4.42 -22.58 -11.27
N ALA A 460 4.48 -22.10 -12.52
CA ALA A 460 3.32 -22.08 -13.41
C ALA A 460 2.66 -23.47 -13.54
N PRO A 461 1.33 -23.56 -13.48
CA PRO A 461 0.60 -24.80 -13.71
C PRO A 461 0.89 -25.35 -15.11
N LYS A 462 0.98 -26.68 -15.27
CA LYS A 462 1.30 -27.32 -16.57
C LYS A 462 0.28 -27.00 -17.70
N SER A 463 -0.90 -26.48 -17.36
CA SER A 463 -1.94 -26.06 -18.30
C SER A 463 -1.65 -24.71 -18.98
N SER A 464 -0.73 -23.90 -18.47
CA SER A 464 -0.41 -22.58 -19.06
C SER A 464 0.73 -22.62 -20.09
N SER A 465 1.34 -23.78 -20.35
CA SER A 465 2.45 -23.93 -21.30
C SER A 465 2.06 -24.47 -22.68
N SER A 466 0.78 -24.77 -22.94
CA SER A 466 0.35 -25.44 -24.18
C SER A 466 -0.10 -24.52 -25.33
N SER A 467 -0.01 -23.20 -25.20
CA SER A 467 -0.38 -22.27 -26.29
C SER A 467 0.79 -21.73 -27.11
N MET A 468 2.00 -22.28 -26.99
CA MET A 468 3.13 -21.95 -27.85
C MET A 468 3.89 -23.22 -28.26
N THR A 469 3.44 -23.89 -29.32
CA THR A 469 4.26 -24.45 -30.41
C THR A 469 3.40 -25.42 -31.24
N SER A 470 2.95 -24.97 -32.41
CA SER A 470 2.90 -25.82 -33.61
C SER A 470 2.55 -24.94 -34.81
N HIS A 471 3.54 -24.55 -35.61
CA HIS A 471 3.46 -24.66 -37.07
C HIS A 471 4.87 -24.52 -37.63
N SER A 472 5.37 -25.66 -38.12
CA SER A 472 6.55 -25.82 -38.95
C SER A 472 6.37 -25.14 -40.31
N ASP A 473 7.50 -24.72 -40.85
CA ASP A 473 7.77 -24.12 -42.17
C ASP A 473 6.80 -24.46 -43.31
N SER A 474 6.35 -23.41 -43.99
CA SER A 474 6.33 -23.36 -45.47
C SER A 474 6.27 -21.91 -45.97
N THR A 475 7.12 -21.64 -46.97
CA THR A 475 7.30 -20.44 -47.79
C THR A 475 6.01 -19.84 -48.38
N ASP A 476 5.84 -18.51 -48.33
CA ASP A 476 5.83 -17.61 -49.51
C ASP A 476 5.16 -16.22 -49.28
N GLN A 477 5.86 -15.20 -49.78
CA GLN A 477 5.44 -13.96 -50.44
C GLN A 477 4.36 -13.00 -49.85
N LYS A 478 4.87 -11.79 -49.52
CA LYS A 478 4.30 -10.43 -49.71
C LYS A 478 2.80 -10.31 -50.05
N SER A 479 2.05 -9.61 -49.19
CA SER A 479 1.26 -8.45 -49.64
C SER A 479 0.85 -7.54 -48.46
N SER A 480 0.85 -6.24 -48.74
CA SER A 480 0.59 -5.13 -47.85
C SER A 480 -0.91 -4.90 -47.62
N PHE A 481 -1.35 -4.65 -46.38
CA PHE A 481 -2.51 -3.79 -46.14
C PHE A 481 -2.38 -3.02 -44.81
N ARG A 482 -2.17 -1.70 -44.95
CA ARG A 482 -2.33 -0.71 -43.87
C ARG A 482 -3.82 -0.43 -43.68
N GLN A 483 -4.35 -0.60 -42.48
CA GLN A 483 -5.57 0.09 -42.05
C GLN A 483 -5.28 0.99 -40.85
N LYS A 484 -5.61 2.28 -41.05
CA LYS A 484 -5.42 3.39 -40.11
C LYS A 484 -6.47 3.34 -39.01
N THR A 485 -6.07 3.32 -37.74
CA THR A 485 -6.94 3.64 -36.61
C THR A 485 -6.98 5.15 -36.37
N ARG A 486 -8.21 5.69 -36.21
CA ARG A 486 -8.52 7.10 -35.94
C ARG A 486 -8.14 7.48 -34.50
N LYS A 487 -7.49 8.63 -34.33
CA LYS A 487 -7.12 9.26 -33.05
C LYS A 487 -8.30 10.02 -32.44
N PHE A 488 -8.48 9.93 -31.12
CA PHE A 488 -9.19 10.92 -30.30
C PHE A 488 -8.17 11.84 -29.60
N PRO A 489 -8.42 13.16 -29.46
CA PRO A 489 -7.48 14.10 -28.86
C PRO A 489 -7.68 14.21 -27.34
N GLY A 490 -6.59 14.16 -26.56
CA GLY A 490 -6.63 14.48 -25.13
C GLY A 490 -5.64 13.79 -24.17
N GLN A 491 -4.71 12.95 -24.63
CA GLN A 491 -3.66 12.40 -23.77
C GLN A 491 -2.28 12.92 -24.18
N HIS A 492 -1.65 13.67 -23.28
CA HIS A 492 -0.22 13.97 -23.37
C HIS A 492 0.58 12.66 -23.32
N HIS A 493 1.61 12.61 -24.16
CA HIS A 493 2.31 11.44 -24.67
C HIS A 493 2.83 10.45 -23.61
N GLN A 494 2.15 9.32 -23.44
CA GLN A 494 2.84 8.04 -23.18
C GLN A 494 3.46 7.59 -24.52
N GLN A 495 4.78 7.72 -24.66
CA GLN A 495 5.48 7.13 -25.81
C GLN A 495 5.41 5.60 -25.68
N GLN A 496 4.59 4.99 -26.53
CA GLN A 496 4.66 3.58 -26.90
C GLN A 496 6.11 3.24 -27.26
N THR A 497 6.78 2.49 -26.39
CA THR A 497 7.90 1.65 -26.79
C THR A 497 7.37 0.24 -26.91
N THR A 498 7.52 -0.31 -28.11
CA THR A 498 7.15 -1.67 -28.50
C THR A 498 7.95 -2.65 -27.65
N ILE A 499 7.35 -3.16 -26.58
CA ILE A 499 7.89 -4.27 -25.78
C ILE A 499 7.35 -5.56 -26.41
N THR A 500 8.04 -6.05 -27.42
CA THR A 500 7.90 -7.44 -27.89
C THR A 500 9.26 -8.08 -27.69
N ASN A 501 9.43 -8.73 -26.53
CA ASN A 501 10.42 -9.79 -26.18
C ASN A 501 10.59 -9.99 -24.65
N SER A 502 9.77 -9.37 -23.79
CA SER A 502 9.93 -9.42 -22.32
C SER A 502 9.40 -10.69 -21.62
N VAL A 503 8.73 -11.60 -22.33
CA VAL A 503 8.04 -12.74 -21.70
C VAL A 503 8.99 -13.91 -21.39
N VAL A 504 10.13 -14.02 -22.09
CA VAL A 504 11.04 -15.16 -21.96
C VAL A 504 12.06 -14.97 -20.82
N ASP A 505 12.48 -13.72 -20.55
CA ASP A 505 13.57 -13.42 -19.60
C ASP A 505 13.10 -13.08 -18.18
N ASP A 506 11.80 -12.86 -17.98
CA ASP A 506 11.21 -12.76 -16.63
C ASP A 506 11.34 -14.09 -15.87
N MET A 507 11.52 -15.22 -16.57
CA MET A 507 11.72 -16.54 -15.97
C MET A 507 13.00 -16.67 -15.13
N GLU A 508 14.06 -15.89 -15.36
CA GLU A 508 15.34 -16.06 -14.64
C GLU A 508 15.44 -15.19 -13.37
N ALA A 509 14.81 -14.00 -13.37
CA ALA A 509 14.66 -13.17 -12.18
C ALA A 509 13.48 -13.65 -11.30
N SER A 510 12.39 -14.14 -11.91
CA SER A 510 11.33 -14.83 -11.16
C SER A 510 11.84 -16.12 -10.51
N LYS A 511 12.79 -16.85 -11.12
CA LYS A 511 13.46 -17.99 -10.45
C LYS A 511 14.18 -17.65 -9.13
N LYS A 512 14.49 -16.37 -8.85
CA LYS A 512 15.21 -15.95 -7.62
C LYS A 512 14.31 -15.32 -6.56
N PHE A 513 13.21 -14.68 -6.95
CA PHE A 513 12.35 -13.93 -6.03
C PHE A 513 10.89 -14.33 -6.17
N GLY A 514 10.22 -14.58 -5.04
CA GLY A 514 8.79 -14.82 -4.99
C GLY A 514 8.32 -16.14 -5.61
N ILE A 515 9.19 -17.14 -5.77
CA ILE A 515 8.83 -18.51 -6.12
C ILE A 515 9.08 -19.43 -4.95
N LEU A 516 8.08 -20.25 -4.63
CA LEU A 516 8.19 -21.34 -3.67
C LEU A 516 8.90 -22.53 -4.34
N THR A 517 10.16 -22.75 -3.99
CA THR A 517 11.01 -23.79 -4.60
C THR A 517 11.05 -25.10 -3.81
N ASP A 518 10.87 -25.07 -2.49
CA ASP A 518 10.90 -26.25 -1.63
C ASP A 518 9.58 -26.46 -0.86
N MET A 519 8.78 -27.42 -1.35
CA MET A 519 7.52 -27.83 -0.74
C MET A 519 7.70 -28.62 0.57
N LYS A 520 8.88 -29.21 0.80
CA LYS A 520 9.16 -29.94 2.04
C LYS A 520 9.50 -28.97 3.16
N GLU A 521 10.33 -27.96 2.89
CA GLU A 521 10.70 -26.95 3.88
C GLU A 521 9.52 -26.07 4.29
N SER A 522 8.62 -25.75 3.35
CA SER A 522 7.44 -24.92 3.62
C SER A 522 6.32 -25.62 4.40
N GLY A 523 6.40 -26.94 4.62
CA GLY A 523 5.49 -27.68 5.51
C GLY A 523 4.00 -27.44 5.22
N SER A 524 3.23 -27.13 6.28
CA SER A 524 1.78 -26.87 6.17
C SER A 524 1.46 -25.66 5.31
N LEU A 525 2.30 -24.61 5.36
CA LEU A 525 2.10 -23.40 4.57
C LEU A 525 2.17 -23.69 3.07
N GLY A 526 3.19 -24.43 2.63
CA GLY A 526 3.32 -24.83 1.22
C GLY A 526 2.15 -25.71 0.76
N LEU A 527 1.71 -26.63 1.61
CA LEU A 527 0.56 -27.50 1.34
C LEU A 527 -0.72 -26.69 1.10
N VAL A 528 -1.05 -25.73 1.98
CA VAL A 528 -2.24 -24.88 1.81
C VAL A 528 -2.13 -23.98 0.59
N ILE A 529 -0.96 -23.38 0.32
CA ILE A 529 -0.76 -22.56 -0.89
C ILE A 529 -1.06 -23.39 -2.15
N ASN A 530 -0.55 -24.62 -2.22
CA ASN A 530 -0.84 -25.53 -3.33
C ASN A 530 -2.33 -25.86 -3.44
N HIS A 531 -2.96 -26.18 -2.32
CA HIS A 531 -4.39 -26.50 -2.28
C HIS A 531 -5.27 -25.34 -2.75
N PHE A 532 -5.08 -24.15 -2.18
CA PHE A 532 -5.83 -22.95 -2.55
C PHE A 532 -5.63 -22.58 -4.04
N LEU A 533 -4.43 -22.80 -4.59
CA LEU A 533 -4.18 -22.65 -6.02
C LEU A 533 -4.98 -23.64 -6.87
N GLN A 534 -5.01 -24.91 -6.50
CA GLN A 534 -5.80 -25.93 -7.20
C GLN A 534 -7.31 -25.63 -7.16
N VAL A 535 -7.83 -25.21 -6.00
CA VAL A 535 -9.22 -24.78 -5.84
C VAL A 535 -9.53 -23.57 -6.73
N ASN A 536 -8.65 -22.56 -6.73
CA ASN A 536 -8.83 -21.38 -7.57
C ASN A 536 -8.82 -21.72 -9.07
N GLU A 537 -7.94 -22.61 -9.50
CA GLU A 537 -7.91 -23.12 -10.88
C GLU A 537 -9.20 -23.84 -11.23
N LYS A 538 -9.72 -24.70 -10.35
CA LYS A 538 -10.99 -25.38 -10.55
C LYS A 538 -12.15 -24.40 -10.70
N LEU A 539 -12.23 -23.39 -9.83
CA LEU A 539 -13.25 -22.33 -9.90
C LEU A 539 -13.18 -21.57 -11.24
N ASN A 540 -11.97 -21.25 -11.72
CA ASN A 540 -11.78 -20.62 -13.02
C ASN A 540 -12.20 -21.52 -14.20
N GLN A 541 -11.91 -22.82 -14.13
CA GLN A 541 -12.33 -23.81 -15.14
C GLN A 541 -13.86 -23.92 -15.20
N ILE A 542 -14.53 -24.01 -14.05
CA ILE A 542 -15.99 -24.08 -13.95
C ILE A 542 -16.63 -22.84 -14.58
N LYS A 543 -16.14 -21.62 -14.25
CA LYS A 543 -16.64 -20.37 -14.84
C LYS A 543 -16.50 -20.33 -16.37
N THR A 544 -15.38 -20.82 -16.89
CA THR A 544 -15.11 -20.85 -18.34
C THR A 544 -16.05 -21.84 -19.04
N ASN A 545 -16.22 -23.05 -18.49
CA ASN A 545 -17.05 -24.09 -19.07
C ASN A 545 -18.56 -23.75 -19.04
N GLN A 546 -19.03 -23.05 -18.00
CA GLN A 546 -20.40 -22.54 -17.91
C GLN A 546 -20.73 -21.52 -19.01
N SER A 547 -19.72 -20.84 -19.57
CA SER A 547 -19.92 -19.92 -20.70
C SER A 547 -20.05 -20.65 -22.05
N LEU A 548 -19.72 -21.94 -22.14
CA LEU A 548 -19.53 -22.69 -23.39
C LEU A 548 -20.50 -23.88 -23.58
N SER A 549 -21.19 -24.35 -22.53
CA SER A 549 -22.02 -25.57 -22.57
C SER A 549 -23.38 -25.38 -21.88
N SER A 550 -24.46 -25.75 -22.56
CA SER A 550 -25.85 -25.72 -22.04
C SER A 550 -26.38 -27.10 -21.63
N THR A 551 -25.59 -28.17 -21.75
CA THR A 551 -26.08 -29.57 -21.68
C THR A 551 -25.61 -30.38 -20.48
N ASN A 552 -24.68 -29.88 -19.65
CA ASN A 552 -24.22 -30.56 -18.43
C ASN A 552 -24.81 -29.90 -17.16
N PRO A 553 -25.04 -30.67 -16.08
CA PRO A 553 -25.45 -30.10 -14.80
C PRO A 553 -24.41 -29.07 -14.33
N LYS A 554 -24.86 -27.89 -13.94
CA LYS A 554 -23.99 -26.86 -13.38
C LYS A 554 -23.45 -27.39 -12.05
N LEU A 555 -22.13 -27.59 -11.99
CA LEU A 555 -21.42 -27.91 -10.76
C LEU A 555 -20.65 -26.69 -10.29
N ASP A 556 -20.39 -26.65 -8.99
CA ASP A 556 -19.59 -25.66 -8.31
C ASP A 556 -18.78 -26.32 -7.17
N VAL A 557 -17.70 -25.68 -6.73
CA VAL A 557 -16.91 -26.14 -5.57
C VAL A 557 -17.57 -25.62 -4.30
N LEU A 558 -18.16 -26.50 -3.52
CA LEU A 558 -18.87 -26.15 -2.29
C LEU A 558 -18.03 -26.37 -1.03
N ARG A 559 -16.98 -27.21 -1.11
CA ARG A 559 -16.13 -27.60 0.02
C ARG A 559 -14.66 -27.68 -0.39
N ILE A 560 -13.79 -27.45 0.57
CA ILE A 560 -12.34 -27.62 0.45
C ILE A 560 -11.71 -28.36 1.65
N CYS A 561 -12.54 -28.76 2.62
CA CYS A 561 -12.20 -29.66 3.74
C CYS A 561 -13.21 -30.80 3.88
N HIS A 562 -12.76 -31.91 4.47
CA HIS A 562 -13.64 -33.00 4.89
C HIS A 562 -14.57 -32.55 6.01
N THR A 563 -15.86 -32.82 5.85
CA THR A 563 -16.90 -32.42 6.80
C THR A 563 -16.67 -32.93 8.21
N GLU A 564 -16.38 -34.23 8.29
CA GLU A 564 -16.21 -34.91 9.57
C GLU A 564 -15.07 -34.32 10.39
N MET A 565 -14.07 -33.73 9.75
CA MET A 565 -12.89 -33.19 10.45
C MET A 565 -13.18 -31.86 11.13
N ILE A 566 -14.06 -31.03 10.54
CA ILE A 566 -14.51 -29.77 11.15
C ILE A 566 -15.50 -30.07 12.27
N GLU A 567 -16.44 -30.99 12.05
CA GLU A 567 -17.46 -31.38 13.04
C GLU A 567 -16.87 -32.06 14.29
N ARG A 568 -15.66 -32.63 14.19
CA ARG A 568 -14.93 -33.19 15.34
C ARG A 568 -14.31 -32.12 16.22
N ASP A 569 -14.11 -30.90 15.72
CA ASP A 569 -13.60 -29.78 16.52
C ASP A 569 -14.78 -29.01 17.14
N ASP A 570 -15.24 -29.52 18.28
CA ASP A 570 -16.36 -28.92 19.04
C ASP A 570 -16.09 -27.45 19.40
N LYS A 571 -14.82 -27.07 19.63
CA LYS A 571 -14.46 -25.69 20.03
C LYS A 571 -14.59 -24.75 18.86
N PHE A 572 -14.10 -25.15 17.69
CA PHE A 572 -14.27 -24.38 16.46
C PHE A 572 -15.74 -24.28 16.06
N MET A 573 -16.49 -25.39 16.16
CA MET A 573 -17.93 -25.39 15.88
C MET A 573 -18.70 -24.45 16.80
N GLN A 574 -18.43 -24.48 18.11
CA GLN A 574 -19.03 -23.54 19.06
C GLN A 574 -18.66 -22.09 18.76
N PHE A 575 -17.40 -21.83 18.41
CA PHE A 575 -16.92 -20.51 18.02
C PHE A 575 -17.70 -19.95 16.80
N ILE A 576 -17.79 -20.72 15.71
CA ILE A 576 -18.48 -20.29 14.49
C ILE A 576 -19.98 -20.14 14.71
N GLN A 577 -20.62 -21.10 15.37
CA GLN A 577 -22.07 -21.07 15.61
C GLN A 577 -22.44 -19.89 16.52
N ALA A 578 -21.75 -19.71 17.64
CA ALA A 578 -22.01 -18.59 18.55
C ALA A 578 -21.81 -17.23 17.85
N MET A 579 -20.72 -17.09 17.08
CA MET A 579 -20.44 -15.88 16.31
C MET A 579 -21.54 -15.59 15.28
N ASN A 580 -21.91 -16.57 14.45
CA ASN A 580 -22.92 -16.39 13.41
C ASN A 580 -24.29 -16.05 13.98
N GLU A 581 -24.71 -16.74 15.05
CA GLU A 581 -25.98 -16.46 15.70
C GLU A 581 -26.01 -15.08 16.34
N ASP A 582 -24.93 -14.67 17.00
CA ASP A 582 -24.84 -13.37 17.65
C ASP A 582 -24.86 -12.23 16.61
N LEU A 583 -24.08 -12.38 15.53
CA LEU A 583 -24.12 -11.44 14.39
C LEU A 583 -25.51 -11.37 13.75
N ALA A 584 -26.19 -12.51 13.57
CA ALA A 584 -27.54 -12.55 13.01
C ALA A 584 -28.55 -11.83 13.91
N LYS A 585 -28.53 -12.07 15.21
CA LYS A 585 -29.39 -11.39 16.20
C LYS A 585 -29.21 -9.87 16.15
N HIS A 586 -27.97 -9.40 16.23
CA HIS A 586 -27.67 -7.96 16.17
C HIS A 586 -28.03 -7.34 14.80
N GLN A 587 -27.81 -8.08 13.71
CA GLN A 587 -28.18 -7.60 12.38
C GLN A 587 -29.70 -7.47 12.21
N CYS A 588 -30.50 -8.39 12.76
CA CYS A 588 -31.97 -8.27 12.77
C CYS A 588 -32.44 -7.02 13.50
N VAL A 589 -31.89 -6.74 14.69
CA VAL A 589 -32.20 -5.51 15.45
C VAL A 589 -31.80 -4.26 14.66
N ALA A 590 -30.62 -4.26 14.05
CA ALA A 590 -30.16 -3.12 13.24
C ALA A 590 -31.00 -2.91 11.97
N LEU A 591 -31.44 -3.98 11.30
CA LEU A 591 -32.30 -3.92 10.13
C LEU A 591 -33.71 -3.46 10.50
N SER A 592 -34.27 -3.95 11.60
CA SER A 592 -35.57 -3.48 12.09
C SER A 592 -35.53 -2.01 12.51
N LYS A 593 -34.46 -1.54 13.18
CA LYS A 593 -34.22 -0.10 13.45
C LYS A 593 -34.20 0.71 12.15
N LEU A 594 -33.45 0.25 11.15
CA LEU A 594 -33.36 0.92 9.85
C LEU A 594 -34.73 1.03 9.16
N LEU A 595 -35.53 -0.04 9.20
CA LEU A 595 -36.89 -0.06 8.65
C LEU A 595 -37.81 0.90 9.41
N ALA A 596 -37.76 0.93 10.74
CA ALA A 596 -38.53 1.87 11.55
C ALA A 596 -38.20 3.34 11.20
N PHE A 597 -36.91 3.66 11.07
CA PHE A 597 -36.46 5.00 10.65
C PHE A 597 -36.90 5.32 9.21
N SER A 598 -36.99 4.33 8.32
CA SER A 598 -37.46 4.52 6.95
C SER A 598 -38.95 4.85 6.83
N GLN A 599 -39.74 4.46 7.84
CA GLN A 599 -41.16 4.81 7.95
C GLN A 599 -41.36 6.11 8.72
N ASN A 600 -40.59 6.33 9.79
CA ASN A 600 -40.68 7.52 10.61
C ASN A 600 -39.46 8.45 10.46
N HIS A 601 -39.66 9.53 9.71
CA HIS A 601 -38.63 10.52 9.45
C HIS A 601 -38.32 11.45 10.64
N SER A 602 -39.13 11.43 11.72
CA SER A 602 -38.84 12.22 12.93
C SER A 602 -37.81 11.59 13.85
N LEU A 603 -37.54 10.28 13.70
CA LEU A 603 -36.56 9.57 14.51
C LEU A 603 -35.13 10.01 14.20
N THR A 604 -34.32 10.20 15.24
CA THR A 604 -32.92 10.61 15.16
C THR A 604 -32.10 9.97 16.27
N GLU A 605 -30.88 9.53 15.98
CA GLU A 605 -29.91 9.10 16.98
C GLU A 605 -29.16 10.31 17.56
N THR A 606 -29.38 10.61 18.84
CA THR A 606 -28.89 11.84 19.48
C THR A 606 -27.43 11.74 19.92
N ARG A 607 -26.89 10.53 20.09
CA ARG A 607 -25.54 10.26 20.62
C ARG A 607 -24.41 10.35 19.58
N GLN A 608 -24.73 10.61 18.32
CA GLN A 608 -23.74 10.54 17.23
C GLN A 608 -22.52 11.44 17.45
N ASP A 609 -22.72 12.65 17.98
CA ASP A 609 -21.65 13.65 18.18
C ASP A 609 -20.73 13.30 19.36
N GLU A 610 -21.30 12.74 20.42
CA GLU A 610 -20.55 12.20 21.57
C GLU A 610 -19.68 11.00 21.14
N LEU A 611 -20.29 10.01 20.50
CA LEU A 611 -19.59 8.81 20.00
C LEU A 611 -18.53 9.17 18.96
N TYR A 612 -18.80 10.15 18.10
CA TYR A 612 -17.81 10.67 17.17
C TYR A 612 -16.53 11.13 17.88
N ARG A 613 -16.66 11.95 18.93
CA ARG A 613 -15.49 12.42 19.69
C ARG A 613 -14.80 11.29 20.45
N ALA A 614 -15.56 10.47 21.15
CA ALA A 614 -15.03 9.36 21.95
C ALA A 614 -14.25 8.35 21.08
N CYS A 615 -14.78 7.99 19.91
CA CYS A 615 -14.09 7.09 18.97
C CYS A 615 -12.80 7.71 18.43
N LEU A 616 -12.82 8.97 18.00
CA LEU A 616 -11.62 9.62 17.45
C LEU A 616 -10.53 9.79 18.52
N GLU A 617 -10.92 10.08 19.77
CA GLU A 617 -10.01 10.14 20.91
C GLU A 617 -9.38 8.77 21.20
N LYS A 618 -10.21 7.72 21.34
CA LYS A 618 -9.76 6.33 21.54
C LYS A 618 -8.77 5.90 20.46
N TRP A 619 -9.11 6.17 19.20
CA TRP A 619 -8.28 5.81 18.06
C TRP A 619 -7.13 6.79 17.82
N LYS A 620 -6.95 7.82 18.66
CA LYS A 620 -5.88 8.83 18.51
C LYS A 620 -5.87 9.44 17.10
N ILE A 621 -7.04 9.82 16.58
CA ILE A 621 -7.22 10.52 15.31
C ILE A 621 -7.57 11.98 15.61
N PRO A 622 -6.86 12.95 15.02
CA PRO A 622 -7.16 14.36 15.26
C PRO A 622 -8.52 14.75 14.67
N ILE A 623 -9.27 15.54 15.42
CA ILE A 623 -10.50 16.19 14.95
C ILE A 623 -10.09 17.39 14.10
N THR A 624 -9.80 17.14 12.83
CA THR A 624 -9.41 18.19 11.87
C THR A 624 -10.04 17.88 10.52
N GLU A 625 -10.38 18.92 9.76
CA GLU A 625 -10.88 18.76 8.42
C GLU A 625 -9.79 18.25 7.47
N ARG A 626 -10.15 17.31 6.59
CA ARG A 626 -9.29 16.90 5.47
C ARG A 626 -9.10 18.07 4.51
N ARG A 627 -7.86 18.45 4.25
CA ARG A 627 -7.48 19.54 3.33
C ARG A 627 -6.72 18.98 2.12
N PRO A 628 -6.74 19.66 0.94
CA PRO A 628 -5.98 19.27 -0.25
C PRO A 628 -4.45 19.49 -0.11
N ILE A 629 -3.97 19.77 1.10
CA ILE A 629 -2.56 19.98 1.41
C ILE A 629 -2.05 18.71 2.10
N PRO A 630 -1.03 18.02 1.53
CA PRO A 630 -0.49 16.81 2.12
C PRO A 630 0.12 17.04 3.50
N TRP A 631 -0.01 16.07 4.39
CA TRP A 631 0.76 16.03 5.62
C TRP A 631 2.27 15.79 5.32
N PRO A 632 3.21 16.45 6.01
CA PRO A 632 3.07 17.34 7.18
C PRO A 632 2.99 18.84 6.85
N LEU A 633 2.61 19.23 5.63
CA LEU A 633 2.60 20.64 5.20
C LEU A 633 1.44 21.47 5.79
N LEU A 634 0.60 20.89 6.63
CA LEU A 634 -0.39 21.64 7.40
C LEU A 634 0.30 22.65 8.33
N SER A 635 -0.27 23.85 8.48
CA SER A 635 0.31 24.96 9.26
C SER A 635 0.69 24.57 10.70
N THR A 636 -0.08 23.66 11.30
CA THR A 636 0.13 23.12 12.64
C THR A 636 1.35 22.19 12.76
N ASN A 637 1.80 21.57 11.67
CA ASN A 637 2.82 20.50 11.69
C ASN A 637 4.12 20.85 10.97
N ARG A 638 4.15 21.95 10.20
CA ARG A 638 5.37 22.41 9.51
C ARG A 638 6.51 22.66 10.49
N SER A 639 7.69 22.16 10.16
CA SER A 639 8.93 22.55 10.82
C SER A 639 9.26 24.02 10.58
N ALA A 640 10.05 24.63 11.45
CA ALA A 640 10.38 26.05 11.38
C ALA A 640 11.11 26.44 10.08
N ILE A 641 11.99 25.57 9.57
CA ILE A 641 12.69 25.81 8.30
C ILE A 641 11.74 25.81 7.10
N ILE A 642 10.78 24.89 7.09
CA ILE A 642 9.76 24.80 6.04
C ILE A 642 8.82 26.00 6.10
N ARG A 643 8.45 26.45 7.30
CA ARG A 643 7.68 27.69 7.49
C ARG A 643 8.44 28.91 6.95
N ARG A 644 9.75 29.02 7.21
CA ARG A 644 10.58 30.10 6.64
C ARG A 644 10.65 30.05 5.11
N LEU A 645 10.73 28.84 4.54
CA LEU A 645 10.80 28.64 3.08
C LEU A 645 9.46 28.94 2.38
N LEU A 646 8.33 28.53 2.95
CA LEU A 646 7.00 28.70 2.35
C LEU A 646 6.28 29.99 2.75
N GLY A 647 6.74 30.64 3.82
CA GLY A 647 5.99 31.73 4.47
C GLY A 647 4.81 31.23 5.31
N ASP A 648 3.99 32.17 5.77
CA ASP A 648 2.86 31.91 6.68
C ASP A 648 1.56 31.55 5.95
N SER A 649 1.49 31.77 4.64
CA SER A 649 0.32 31.40 3.82
C SER A 649 0.18 29.87 3.71
N GLU A 650 -1.06 29.39 3.70
CA GLU A 650 -1.39 28.01 3.30
C GLU A 650 -1.61 27.88 1.78
N ASN A 651 -1.90 28.99 1.10
CA ASN A 651 -2.04 29.05 -0.35
C ASN A 651 -0.66 29.34 -0.94
N PHE A 652 0.09 28.28 -1.20
CA PHE A 652 1.47 28.33 -1.64
C PHE A 652 1.57 28.84 -3.08
N THR A 653 1.99 30.09 -3.27
CA THR A 653 2.16 30.69 -4.61
C THR A 653 3.62 30.77 -5.03
N SER A 654 4.56 30.84 -4.08
CA SER A 654 6.00 30.92 -4.35
C SER A 654 6.85 30.47 -3.16
N LEU A 655 8.10 30.09 -3.42
CA LEU A 655 9.12 29.77 -2.41
C LEU A 655 9.97 31.01 -2.11
N ASN A 656 10.30 31.21 -0.83
CA ASN A 656 11.23 32.25 -0.40
C ASN A 656 12.69 31.86 -0.74
N ALA A 657 13.57 32.88 -0.79
CA ALA A 657 15.01 32.65 -0.90
C ALA A 657 15.54 31.85 0.30
N LEU A 658 16.50 30.96 0.03
CA LEU A 658 17.25 30.26 1.07
C LEU A 658 18.10 31.26 1.86
N PRO A 659 18.33 31.02 3.17
CA PRO A 659 19.27 31.83 3.93
C PRO A 659 20.67 31.79 3.29
N SER A 660 21.47 32.85 3.48
CA SER A 660 22.84 32.95 2.92
C SER A 660 23.70 31.72 3.19
N ASP A 661 23.55 31.13 4.36
CA ASP A 661 24.37 30.01 4.85
C ASP A 661 23.98 28.66 4.21
N TYR A 662 22.95 28.68 3.36
CA TYR A 662 22.45 27.54 2.59
C TYR A 662 22.77 27.70 1.10
N ARG A 663 23.53 28.71 0.68
CA ARG A 663 23.81 28.90 -0.75
C ARG A 663 24.75 27.79 -1.27
N PRO A 664 24.47 27.14 -2.42
CA PRO A 664 25.31 26.06 -2.93
C PRO A 664 26.78 26.44 -3.16
N ASN A 665 27.03 27.67 -3.60
CA ASN A 665 28.35 28.18 -3.95
C ASN A 665 29.31 28.29 -2.76
N ILE A 666 28.80 28.45 -1.52
CA ILE A 666 29.64 28.51 -0.32
C ILE A 666 29.92 27.11 0.28
N ARG A 667 29.17 26.08 -0.14
CA ARG A 667 29.31 24.71 0.40
C ARG A 667 30.39 23.90 -0.30
N LEU A 668 30.76 24.28 -1.52
CA LEU A 668 31.63 23.51 -2.40
C LEU A 668 32.89 24.27 -2.77
N THR A 669 34.05 23.75 -2.38
CA THR A 669 35.36 24.30 -2.76
C THR A 669 36.12 23.34 -3.69
N PRO A 670 36.98 23.84 -4.60
CA PRO A 670 37.82 22.97 -5.41
C PRO A 670 38.96 22.38 -4.58
N PHE A 671 39.33 21.13 -4.86
CA PHE A 671 40.50 20.50 -4.26
C PHE A 671 41.79 21.08 -4.87
N THR A 672 42.75 21.43 -4.02
CA THR A 672 43.99 22.14 -4.38
C THR A 672 45.24 21.37 -3.94
N ASN A 673 46.41 21.80 -4.40
CA ASN A 673 47.70 21.25 -3.94
C ASN A 673 47.92 21.43 -2.43
N ALA A 674 47.34 22.46 -1.81
CA ALA A 674 47.39 22.62 -0.35
C ALA A 674 46.66 21.48 0.37
N ASN A 675 45.59 20.95 -0.22
CA ASN A 675 44.89 19.79 0.33
C ASN A 675 45.74 18.52 0.21
N ILE A 676 46.54 18.34 -0.86
CA ILE A 676 47.50 17.23 -0.97
C ILE A 676 48.56 17.33 0.13
N ASN A 677 49.07 18.53 0.38
CA ASN A 677 50.11 18.73 1.39
C ASN A 677 49.65 18.42 2.82
N ASN A 678 48.34 18.51 3.09
CA ASN A 678 47.72 18.22 4.39
C ASN A 678 47.01 16.85 4.40
N LEU A 679 47.43 15.91 3.54
CA LEU A 679 46.69 14.65 3.38
C LEU A 679 46.77 13.75 4.62
N ASP A 680 47.85 13.84 5.41
CA ASP A 680 47.99 13.19 6.72
C ASP A 680 46.82 13.52 7.66
N ILE A 681 46.35 14.77 7.63
CA ILE A 681 45.18 15.22 8.36
C ILE A 681 43.90 14.69 7.71
N LEU A 682 43.75 14.86 6.40
CA LEU A 682 42.51 14.54 5.68
C LEU A 682 42.22 13.03 5.62
N TYR A 683 43.27 12.21 5.57
CA TYR A 683 43.18 10.76 5.36
C TYR A 683 42.34 10.05 6.43
N HIS A 684 42.45 10.49 7.68
CA HIS A 684 41.68 9.92 8.79
C HIS A 684 40.51 10.82 9.24
N SER A 685 40.43 12.08 8.80
CA SER A 685 39.40 13.02 9.30
C SER A 685 38.27 13.33 8.30
N ARG A 686 38.31 12.75 7.09
CA ARG A 686 37.35 13.06 6.03
C ARG A 686 36.67 11.81 5.47
N ILE A 687 35.42 11.99 5.08
CA ILE A 687 34.65 11.01 4.30
C ILE A 687 34.77 11.35 2.82
N ALA A 688 34.77 10.33 1.97
CA ALA A 688 34.78 10.46 0.52
C ALA A 688 33.45 9.96 -0.08
N LEU A 689 32.73 10.84 -0.79
CA LEU A 689 31.56 10.47 -1.60
C LEU A 689 31.96 10.29 -3.06
N VAL A 690 31.64 9.14 -3.65
CA VAL A 690 31.90 8.87 -5.06
C VAL A 690 30.73 9.31 -5.93
N CYS A 691 30.87 10.42 -6.64
CA CYS A 691 29.80 11.00 -7.45
C CYS A 691 29.82 10.47 -8.88
N GLY A 692 28.62 10.27 -9.44
CA GLY A 692 28.45 9.84 -10.83
C GLY A 692 28.51 10.97 -11.85
N ASN A 693 28.55 10.60 -13.13
CA ASN A 693 28.55 11.53 -14.25
C ASN A 693 27.29 12.41 -14.22
N PRO A 694 27.41 13.76 -14.15
CA PRO A 694 26.27 14.65 -14.08
C PRO A 694 25.38 14.51 -15.31
N SER A 695 24.06 14.60 -15.09
CA SER A 695 23.12 14.60 -16.21
C SER A 695 23.18 15.93 -16.97
N ILE A 696 22.72 15.94 -18.21
CA ILE A 696 22.63 17.14 -19.03
C ILE A 696 21.37 17.96 -18.66
N THR A 697 21.49 19.30 -18.63
CA THR A 697 20.39 20.26 -18.40
C THR A 697 19.64 20.63 -19.69
N SER A 698 18.59 21.45 -19.57
CA SER A 698 17.89 22.03 -20.74
C SER A 698 18.80 22.88 -21.65
N THR A 699 19.88 23.46 -21.11
CA THR A 699 20.89 24.24 -21.86
C THR A 699 21.99 23.39 -22.48
N SER A 700 21.90 22.06 -22.38
CA SER A 700 22.95 21.11 -22.78
C SER A 700 24.25 21.19 -21.96
N GLU A 701 24.24 21.86 -20.81
CA GLU A 701 25.37 21.92 -19.88
C GLU A 701 25.28 20.81 -18.81
N PRO A 702 26.41 20.40 -18.18
CA PRO A 702 26.36 19.47 -17.06
C PRO A 702 25.60 20.05 -15.86
N ALA A 703 24.69 19.27 -15.29
CA ALA A 703 23.93 19.66 -14.11
C ALA A 703 24.87 19.94 -12.93
N GLN A 704 24.66 21.08 -12.27
CA GLN A 704 25.40 21.46 -11.07
C GLN A 704 24.69 20.93 -9.81
N PRO A 705 25.40 20.83 -8.67
CA PRO A 705 24.75 20.60 -7.39
C PRO A 705 23.72 21.69 -7.08
N MET A 706 22.55 21.29 -6.57
CA MET A 706 21.39 22.15 -6.37
C MET A 706 20.64 21.78 -5.10
N PHE A 707 19.91 22.73 -4.53
CA PHE A 707 18.86 22.41 -3.57
C PHE A 707 17.63 21.94 -4.31
N ILE A 708 16.98 20.91 -3.78
CA ILE A 708 15.77 20.32 -4.31
C ILE A 708 14.75 20.25 -3.18
N TYR A 709 13.58 20.82 -3.43
CA TYR A 709 12.47 20.86 -2.50
C TYR A 709 11.24 20.15 -3.09
N SER A 710 10.70 19.17 -2.36
CA SER A 710 9.43 18.52 -2.71
C SER A 710 8.29 19.09 -1.88
N HIS A 711 7.30 19.65 -2.59
CA HIS A 711 6.06 20.14 -2.00
C HIS A 711 4.94 19.07 -1.99
N GLY A 712 5.03 18.04 -2.85
CA GLY A 712 4.29 16.77 -2.67
C GLY A 712 2.79 16.73 -2.96
N SER A 713 2.20 17.68 -3.71
CA SER A 713 0.81 17.50 -4.20
C SER A 713 0.77 16.67 -5.50
N ALA A 714 1.81 16.73 -6.34
CA ALA A 714 2.03 15.91 -7.54
C ALA A 714 3.53 15.69 -7.83
N VAL A 715 3.88 14.74 -8.72
CA VAL A 715 5.28 14.51 -9.18
C VAL A 715 5.91 15.79 -9.75
N THR A 716 5.08 16.72 -10.24
CA THR A 716 5.49 18.01 -10.81
C THR A 716 5.79 19.10 -9.79
N ASP A 717 5.59 18.86 -8.49
CA ASP A 717 5.77 19.86 -7.43
C ASP A 717 7.13 19.73 -6.75
N THR A 718 8.14 19.38 -7.54
CA THR A 718 9.53 19.38 -7.13
C THR A 718 10.22 20.58 -7.74
N TYR A 719 10.79 21.41 -6.89
CA TYR A 719 11.47 22.65 -7.26
C TYR A 719 12.97 22.52 -6.98
N CYS A 720 13.78 23.21 -7.75
CA CYS A 720 15.22 23.29 -7.52
C CYS A 720 15.77 24.70 -7.67
N THR A 721 16.90 24.93 -7.03
CA THR A 721 17.66 26.18 -7.12
C THR A 721 19.15 25.91 -7.05
N VAL A 722 19.92 26.62 -7.88
CA VAL A 722 21.40 26.54 -7.93
C VAL A 722 22.07 27.71 -7.20
N ASP A 723 21.35 28.82 -7.02
CA ASP A 723 21.84 30.04 -6.36
C ASP A 723 21.24 30.24 -4.95
N GLY A 724 20.11 29.58 -4.67
CA GLY A 724 19.34 29.74 -3.44
C GLY A 724 18.28 30.84 -3.51
N ASP A 725 18.25 31.62 -4.59
CA ASP A 725 17.36 32.77 -4.75
C ASP A 725 16.22 32.43 -5.73
N GLN A 726 16.54 31.87 -6.90
CA GLN A 726 15.57 31.54 -7.94
C GLN A 726 15.19 30.05 -7.92
N TRP A 727 13.92 29.78 -7.62
CA TRP A 727 13.34 28.44 -7.65
C TRP A 727 12.69 28.15 -8.99
N ASN A 728 13.10 27.05 -9.62
CA ASN A 728 12.55 26.57 -10.89
C ASN A 728 11.97 25.18 -10.70
N ARG A 729 11.03 24.76 -11.55
CA ARG A 729 10.56 23.38 -11.52
C ARG A 729 11.64 22.42 -12.01
N LEU A 730 11.81 21.30 -11.31
CA LEU A 730 12.89 20.34 -11.60
C LEU A 730 12.75 19.72 -12.99
N ASP A 731 11.53 19.38 -13.39
CA ASP A 731 11.23 18.77 -14.69
C ASP A 731 11.43 19.73 -15.89
N GLN A 732 11.37 21.03 -15.65
CA GLN A 732 11.68 22.06 -16.64
C GLN A 732 13.19 22.27 -16.80
N MET A 733 13.93 22.22 -15.68
CA MET A 733 15.39 22.38 -15.69
C MET A 733 16.09 21.15 -16.26
N ILE A 734 15.62 19.95 -15.91
CA ILE A 734 16.18 18.67 -16.33
C ILE A 734 15.04 17.76 -16.78
N PRO A 735 14.67 17.82 -18.07
CA PRO A 735 13.64 16.96 -18.63
C PRO A 735 13.98 15.49 -18.36
N ARG A 736 12.98 14.72 -17.90
CA ARG A 736 13.07 13.28 -17.51
C ARG A 736 13.67 12.97 -16.14
N LEU A 737 14.07 13.97 -15.36
CA LEU A 737 14.36 13.77 -13.95
C LEU A 737 13.06 13.94 -13.14
N ASN A 738 12.52 12.83 -12.64
CA ASN A 738 11.21 12.80 -11.97
C ASN A 738 11.22 11.93 -10.68
N PRO A 739 12.01 12.32 -9.66
CA PRO A 739 12.09 11.57 -8.40
C PRO A 739 10.78 11.68 -7.59
N ARG A 740 10.45 10.62 -6.85
CA ARG A 740 9.28 10.56 -5.95
C ARG A 740 9.67 10.98 -4.52
N LEU A 741 10.06 12.24 -4.34
CA LEU A 741 10.46 12.75 -3.02
C LEU A 741 9.21 13.03 -2.16
N PRO A 742 9.15 12.57 -0.89
CA PRO A 742 8.02 12.84 0.00
C PRO A 742 7.79 14.34 0.22
N PRO A 743 6.55 14.78 0.53
CA PRO A 743 6.25 16.19 0.81
C PRO A 743 7.14 16.71 1.95
N SER A 744 7.47 18.00 1.91
CA SER A 744 8.28 18.65 2.95
C SER A 744 9.71 18.07 3.05
N THR A 745 10.28 17.66 1.92
CA THR A 745 11.66 17.17 1.82
C THR A 745 12.52 18.23 1.14
N LEU A 746 13.61 18.65 1.81
CA LEU A 746 14.59 19.61 1.31
C LEU A 746 15.99 18.99 1.41
N ILE A 747 16.61 18.79 0.24
CA ILE A 747 17.92 18.13 0.12
C ILE A 747 18.87 18.96 -0.73
N TRP A 748 20.17 18.72 -0.56
CA TRP A 748 21.21 19.21 -1.46
C TRP A 748 21.81 18.02 -2.20
N GLY A 749 21.89 18.11 -3.53
CA GLY A 749 22.23 16.95 -4.36
C GLY A 749 22.55 17.29 -5.80
N GLN A 750 22.86 16.27 -6.59
CA GLN A 750 23.20 16.41 -8.01
C GLN A 750 22.51 15.34 -8.87
N PRO A 751 21.85 15.76 -9.96
CA PRO A 751 21.36 14.86 -11.00
C PRO A 751 22.50 14.15 -11.74
N PHE A 752 22.33 12.85 -12.00
CA PHE A 752 23.37 12.02 -12.62
C PHE A 752 22.79 10.96 -13.57
N TYR A 753 23.66 10.32 -14.35
CA TYR A 753 23.29 9.19 -15.20
C TYR A 753 23.58 7.84 -14.54
N GLU A 754 22.58 6.95 -14.56
CA GLU A 754 22.72 5.54 -14.23
C GLU A 754 22.35 4.67 -15.44
N TYR A 755 22.87 3.44 -15.47
CA TYR A 755 22.74 2.50 -16.58
C TYR A 755 22.30 1.14 -16.05
N ALA A 756 21.23 0.59 -16.62
CA ALA A 756 20.81 -0.77 -16.31
C ALA A 756 21.85 -1.78 -16.81
N VAL A 757 22.34 -2.68 -15.94
CA VAL A 757 23.39 -3.66 -16.29
C VAL A 757 22.96 -4.57 -17.44
N LYS A 758 21.66 -4.93 -17.49
CA LYS A 758 21.13 -5.91 -18.45
C LYS A 758 21.19 -5.46 -19.91
N ASN A 759 20.93 -4.18 -20.17
CA ASN A 759 20.77 -3.65 -21.54
C ASN A 759 21.49 -2.32 -21.79
N GLY A 760 22.22 -1.79 -20.80
CA GLY A 760 22.92 -0.51 -20.89
C GLY A 760 21.99 0.71 -21.01
N LEU A 761 20.69 0.56 -20.75
CA LEU A 761 19.74 1.66 -20.85
C LEU A 761 20.07 2.75 -19.84
N ARG A 762 20.36 3.94 -20.35
CA ARG A 762 20.64 5.14 -19.56
C ARG A 762 19.36 5.74 -19.00
N LYS A 763 19.35 6.06 -17.70
CA LYS A 763 18.27 6.74 -16.97
C LYS A 763 18.84 7.92 -16.17
N HIS A 764 18.00 8.92 -15.90
CA HIS A 764 18.32 10.00 -14.98
C HIS A 764 18.06 9.53 -13.54
N GLY A 765 19.05 9.70 -12.67
CA GLY A 765 18.94 9.53 -11.23
C GLY A 765 19.26 10.82 -10.49
N LEU A 766 19.02 10.83 -9.18
CA LEU A 766 19.36 11.95 -8.28
C LEU A 766 20.22 11.47 -7.13
N PHE A 767 21.42 12.04 -6.98
CA PHE A 767 22.24 11.83 -5.78
C PHE A 767 21.88 12.84 -4.68
N ILE A 768 21.82 12.37 -3.44
CA ILE A 768 21.73 13.20 -2.23
C ILE A 768 23.13 13.35 -1.64
N TYR A 769 23.60 14.58 -1.47
CA TYR A 769 24.88 14.87 -0.82
C TYR A 769 24.72 15.27 0.64
N ASP A 770 23.64 15.96 0.98
CA ASP A 770 23.29 16.34 2.35
C ASP A 770 21.78 16.63 2.46
N VAL A 771 21.25 16.63 3.68
CA VAL A 771 19.82 16.72 3.97
C VAL A 771 19.54 17.85 4.94
N VAL A 772 18.59 18.71 4.58
CA VAL A 772 18.03 19.72 5.48
C VAL A 772 16.80 19.17 6.20
N CYS A 773 15.88 18.57 5.45
CA CYS A 773 14.60 18.09 5.95
C CYS A 773 14.14 16.86 5.16
N ILE A 774 13.61 15.83 5.84
CA ILE A 774 12.97 14.66 5.22
C ILE A 774 11.57 14.53 5.79
N TYR A 775 10.55 14.56 4.93
CA TYR A 775 9.15 14.40 5.35
C TYR A 775 8.79 15.27 6.57
N GLY A 776 9.19 16.55 6.56
CA GLY A 776 8.95 17.51 7.65
C GLY A 776 9.88 17.39 8.87
N ARG A 777 10.68 16.33 8.98
CA ARG A 777 11.70 16.16 10.04
C ARG A 777 12.89 17.08 9.78
N ASP A 778 13.25 17.92 10.76
CA ASP A 778 14.41 18.80 10.66
C ASP A 778 15.69 18.04 11.00
N CYS A 779 16.53 17.81 9.99
CA CYS A 779 17.75 17.02 10.12
C CYS A 779 18.99 17.86 10.40
N ARG A 780 18.90 19.20 10.37
CA ARG A 780 20.07 20.09 10.29
C ARG A 780 21.04 20.00 11.46
N LYS A 781 20.52 19.72 12.66
CA LYS A 781 21.31 19.60 13.89
C LYS A 781 21.91 18.21 14.08
N LEU A 782 21.49 17.23 13.27
CA LEU A 782 22.00 15.86 13.37
C LEU A 782 23.41 15.77 12.79
N PRO A 783 24.28 14.88 13.29
CA PRO A 783 25.57 14.58 12.69
C PRO A 783 25.43 14.17 11.22
N TYR A 784 26.40 14.53 10.37
CA TYR A 784 26.35 14.24 8.93
C TYR A 784 26.05 12.77 8.61
N ARG A 785 26.72 11.83 9.29
CA ARG A 785 26.47 10.38 9.15
C ARG A 785 25.01 10.03 9.38
N LYS A 786 24.38 10.58 10.42
CA LYS A 786 22.97 10.34 10.72
C LYS A 786 22.04 10.98 9.67
N ARG A 787 22.39 12.15 9.14
CA ARG A 787 21.64 12.77 8.02
C ARG A 787 21.66 11.89 6.78
N MET A 788 22.82 11.31 6.45
CA MET A 788 22.96 10.41 5.30
C MET A 788 22.31 9.04 5.51
N GLU A 789 22.33 8.49 6.72
CA GLU A 789 21.59 7.27 7.09
C GLU A 789 20.07 7.47 6.89
N LEU A 790 19.54 8.60 7.35
CA LEU A 790 18.12 8.94 7.13
C LEU A 790 17.80 9.14 5.63
N ALA A 791 18.74 9.69 4.86
CA ALA A 791 18.61 9.80 3.41
C ALA A 791 18.52 8.42 2.76
N GLU A 792 19.41 7.50 3.14
CA GLU A 792 19.44 6.13 2.64
C GLU A 792 18.15 5.38 2.98
N GLN A 793 17.69 5.47 4.24
CA GLN A 793 16.39 4.94 4.66
C GLN A 793 15.24 5.49 3.81
N MET A 794 15.20 6.80 3.56
CA MET A 794 14.21 7.40 2.66
C MET A 794 14.30 6.82 1.25
N THR A 795 15.50 6.68 0.68
CA THR A 795 15.68 6.11 -0.67
C THR A 795 15.21 4.65 -0.76
N ASN A 796 15.44 3.87 0.29
CA ASN A 796 14.97 2.48 0.38
C ASN A 796 13.44 2.39 0.43
N ILE A 797 12.77 3.39 0.98
CA ILE A 797 11.30 3.47 1.03
C ILE A 797 10.72 3.88 -0.33
N ILE A 798 11.25 4.94 -0.96
CA ILE A 798 10.63 5.55 -2.15
C ILE A 798 11.04 4.91 -3.48
N ASN A 799 12.19 4.22 -3.55
CA ASN A 799 12.60 3.50 -4.76
C ASN A 799 11.93 2.13 -4.77
N PHE A 800 11.26 1.82 -5.87
CA PHE A 800 10.64 0.51 -6.10
C PHE A 800 11.23 -0.14 -7.36
N PRO A 801 11.26 -1.48 -7.43
CA PRO A 801 11.61 -2.18 -8.66
C PRO A 801 10.72 -1.73 -9.83
N ASP A 802 11.29 -1.66 -11.02
CA ASP A 802 10.59 -1.37 -12.28
C ASP A 802 9.83 -0.03 -12.36
N MET A 803 10.01 0.87 -11.39
CA MET A 803 9.37 2.17 -11.42
C MET A 803 9.86 3.03 -12.61
N THR A 804 8.94 3.79 -13.19
CA THR A 804 9.25 4.71 -14.31
C THR A 804 9.97 5.97 -13.81
N SER A 805 9.71 6.39 -12.57
CA SER A 805 10.37 7.52 -11.91
C SER A 805 11.87 7.34 -11.74
N SER A 806 12.62 8.45 -11.71
CA SER A 806 14.05 8.49 -11.40
C SER A 806 14.37 7.91 -10.02
N ASN A 807 15.40 7.06 -9.94
CA ASN A 807 15.91 6.60 -8.65
C ASN A 807 16.59 7.75 -7.90
N VAL A 808 16.37 7.79 -6.60
CA VAL A 808 17.10 8.68 -5.68
C VAL A 808 18.14 7.84 -4.94
N ARG A 809 19.39 8.29 -4.87
CA ARG A 809 20.48 7.50 -4.27
C ARG A 809 21.33 8.34 -3.33
N VAL A 810 21.90 7.68 -2.33
CA VAL A 810 23.07 8.19 -1.61
C VAL A 810 24.32 7.72 -2.36
N PRO A 811 25.30 8.59 -2.67
CA PRO A 811 26.56 8.17 -3.29
C PRO A 811 27.30 7.17 -2.40
N PRO A 812 28.12 6.27 -2.98
CA PRO A 812 29.01 5.42 -2.19
C PRO A 812 29.81 6.26 -1.19
N PHE A 813 29.64 5.91 0.07
CA PHE A 813 30.15 6.62 1.25
C PHE A 813 31.35 5.85 1.78
N LEU A 814 32.56 6.39 1.57
CA LEU A 814 33.82 5.69 1.83
C LEU A 814 34.67 6.47 2.83
N ARG A 815 35.53 5.78 3.56
CA ARG A 815 36.70 6.42 4.18
C ARG A 815 37.74 6.68 3.11
N LEU A 816 38.54 7.75 3.28
CA LEU A 816 39.56 8.07 2.28
C LEU A 816 40.59 6.94 2.12
N SER A 817 40.87 6.20 3.20
CA SER A 817 41.71 5.00 3.21
C SER A 817 41.20 3.85 2.33
N GLU A 818 39.90 3.79 2.06
CA GLU A 818 39.28 2.73 1.26
C GLU A 818 39.32 3.05 -0.24
N LEU A 819 39.64 4.29 -0.62
CA LEU A 819 39.53 4.78 -1.99
C LEU A 819 40.38 4.00 -3.00
N VAL A 820 41.63 3.66 -2.64
CA VAL A 820 42.54 2.90 -3.51
C VAL A 820 41.96 1.53 -3.82
N ASN A 821 41.50 0.81 -2.79
CA ASN A 821 40.90 -0.51 -2.93
C ASN A 821 39.57 -0.45 -3.69
N TYR A 822 38.78 0.61 -3.47
CA TYR A 822 37.54 0.86 -4.18
C TYR A 822 37.77 1.00 -5.70
N VAL A 823 38.71 1.87 -6.11
CA VAL A 823 38.96 2.12 -7.53
C VAL A 823 39.52 0.89 -8.24
N LYS A 824 40.39 0.11 -7.58
CA LYS A 824 40.91 -1.16 -8.12
C LYS A 824 39.82 -2.21 -8.37
N LYS A 825 38.70 -2.14 -7.64
CA LYS A 825 37.58 -3.11 -7.73
C LYS A 825 36.49 -2.70 -8.73
N LEU A 826 36.58 -1.53 -9.37
CA LEU A 826 35.57 -1.11 -10.34
C LEU A 826 35.60 -2.00 -11.59
N PRO A 827 34.52 -2.73 -11.92
CA PRO A 827 34.46 -3.49 -13.15
C PRO A 827 34.44 -2.58 -14.37
N LEU A 828 35.07 -3.06 -15.45
CA LEU A 828 34.97 -2.45 -16.77
C LEU A 828 33.70 -2.94 -17.46
N LEU A 829 32.74 -2.03 -17.67
CA LEU A 829 31.43 -2.37 -18.24
C LEU A 829 31.12 -1.49 -19.47
N PRO A 830 30.29 -1.99 -20.41
CA PRO A 830 29.83 -1.20 -21.54
C PRO A 830 28.88 -0.09 -21.08
N CYS A 831 28.93 1.05 -21.77
CA CYS A 831 28.07 2.21 -21.50
C CYS A 831 27.55 2.78 -22.81
N LYS A 832 26.31 3.27 -22.83
CA LYS A 832 25.75 3.93 -24.01
C LYS A 832 26.54 5.17 -24.45
N ASP A 833 27.23 5.82 -23.52
CA ASP A 833 27.91 7.09 -23.74
C ASP A 833 29.41 6.93 -24.08
N SER A 834 29.91 5.70 -24.15
CA SER A 834 31.31 5.42 -24.51
C SER A 834 31.40 4.22 -25.47
N PRO A 835 32.20 4.30 -26.55
CA PRO A 835 32.45 3.16 -27.43
C PRO A 835 33.34 2.09 -26.79
N THR A 836 33.98 2.40 -25.66
CA THR A 836 34.89 1.50 -24.93
C THR A 836 34.35 1.19 -23.54
N LEU A 837 34.81 0.09 -22.95
CA LEU A 837 34.47 -0.27 -21.57
C LEU A 837 34.98 0.80 -20.61
N VAL A 838 34.14 1.21 -19.66
CA VAL A 838 34.48 2.22 -18.66
C VAL A 838 34.40 1.62 -17.25
N PRO A 839 35.22 2.08 -16.30
CA PRO A 839 35.10 1.69 -14.90
C PRO A 839 33.74 2.16 -14.34
N MET A 840 32.94 1.23 -13.82
CA MET A 840 31.60 1.49 -13.31
C MET A 840 31.47 1.04 -11.85
N HIS A 841 30.71 1.80 -11.06
CA HIS A 841 30.21 1.30 -9.77
C HIS A 841 28.94 0.47 -10.01
N CYS A 842 28.89 -0.75 -9.46
CA CYS A 842 27.70 -1.61 -9.51
C CYS A 842 26.83 -1.45 -8.27
N LEU A 843 25.57 -1.14 -8.47
CA LEU A 843 24.57 -1.01 -7.43
C LEU A 843 23.88 -2.37 -7.19
N PRO A 844 23.38 -2.64 -5.96
CA PRO A 844 22.77 -3.93 -5.63
C PRO A 844 21.52 -4.30 -6.45
N ASP A 845 20.83 -3.29 -6.99
CA ASP A 845 19.59 -3.42 -7.76
C ASP A 845 19.81 -3.64 -9.27
N GLY A 846 21.06 -3.88 -9.69
CA GLY A 846 21.39 -4.15 -11.10
C GLY A 846 21.51 -2.89 -11.96
N PHE A 847 21.66 -1.72 -11.34
CA PHE A 847 22.10 -0.51 -12.01
C PHE A 847 23.60 -0.26 -11.81
N THR A 848 24.16 0.57 -12.67
CA THR A 848 25.55 1.03 -12.59
C THR A 848 25.63 2.52 -12.83
N PHE A 849 26.71 3.15 -12.37
CA PHE A 849 27.02 4.52 -12.77
C PHE A 849 28.52 4.70 -12.95
N GLN A 850 28.88 5.64 -13.83
CA GLN A 850 30.28 5.98 -14.08
C GLN A 850 30.74 7.01 -13.04
N PRO A 851 31.76 6.71 -12.22
CA PRO A 851 32.36 7.71 -11.34
C PRO A 851 32.92 8.89 -12.13
N HIS A 852 32.70 10.12 -11.63
CA HIS A 852 33.05 11.36 -12.31
C HIS A 852 33.70 12.41 -11.40
N SER A 853 33.41 12.39 -10.11
CA SER A 853 34.12 13.22 -9.13
C SER A 853 34.06 12.62 -7.73
N LEU A 854 34.93 13.10 -6.85
CA LEU A 854 34.95 12.78 -5.44
C LEU A 854 34.59 14.04 -4.64
N LEU A 855 33.71 13.92 -3.65
CA LEU A 855 33.49 14.96 -2.65
C LEU A 855 34.10 14.52 -1.33
N LEU A 856 35.10 15.25 -0.85
CA LEU A 856 35.63 15.08 0.50
C LEU A 856 34.78 15.90 1.47
N VAL A 857 34.22 15.23 2.47
CA VAL A 857 33.30 15.83 3.45
C VAL A 857 34.01 16.04 4.76
N GLN A 858 34.03 17.28 5.22
CA GLN A 858 34.40 17.65 6.57
C GLN A 858 33.14 17.62 7.45
N HIS A 859 33.03 16.59 8.30
CA HIS A 859 31.85 16.36 9.14
C HIS A 859 32.09 16.50 10.64
N MET A 860 33.33 16.79 11.03
CA MET A 860 33.78 16.99 12.39
C MET A 860 34.89 18.04 12.42
N THR A 861 35.22 18.55 13.60
CA THR A 861 36.32 19.50 13.76
C THR A 861 37.67 18.85 13.43
N ASP A 862 38.65 19.65 13.01
CA ASP A 862 39.95 19.14 12.58
C ASP A 862 40.79 18.52 13.70
N ASN A 863 40.37 18.61 14.96
CA ASN A 863 41.09 18.00 16.08
C ASN A 863 40.89 16.48 16.15
N TRP A 864 39.88 15.96 15.47
CA TRP A 864 39.46 14.56 15.57
C TRP A 864 39.75 13.77 14.30
N THR A 865 40.09 12.50 14.47
CA THR A 865 40.30 11.52 13.41
C THR A 865 39.53 10.24 13.68
N GLU A 866 39.09 9.57 12.61
CA GLU A 866 38.42 8.27 12.64
C GLU A 866 39.43 7.13 12.43
N GLU A 867 39.42 6.17 13.35
CA GLU A 867 40.31 5.01 13.31
C GLU A 867 39.58 3.71 13.63
N ILE A 868 40.17 2.57 13.23
CA ILE A 868 39.68 1.25 13.64
C ILE A 868 40.57 0.72 14.75
N SER A 869 39.93 0.33 15.86
CA SER A 869 40.62 -0.36 16.94
C SER A 869 41.14 -1.71 16.45
N ARG A 870 42.44 -1.95 16.62
CA ARG A 870 43.06 -3.24 16.25
C ARG A 870 42.55 -4.40 17.10
N SER A 871 42.14 -4.14 18.34
CA SER A 871 41.69 -5.18 19.27
C SER A 871 40.22 -5.53 19.12
N THR A 872 39.36 -4.55 18.81
CA THR A 872 37.90 -4.76 18.71
C THR A 872 37.36 -4.74 17.29
N GLY A 873 38.13 -4.24 16.32
CA GLY A 873 37.67 -3.99 14.94
C GLY A 873 36.64 -2.87 14.83
N LYS A 874 36.30 -2.19 15.93
CA LYS A 874 35.29 -1.12 15.96
C LYS A 874 35.90 0.23 15.59
N LEU A 875 35.11 1.06 14.93
CA LEU A 875 35.42 2.47 14.69
C LEU A 875 35.52 3.21 16.03
N TYR A 876 36.53 4.06 16.19
CA TYR A 876 36.65 4.99 17.30
C TYR A 876 37.18 6.34 16.79
N TYR A 877 36.99 7.37 17.60
CA TYR A 877 37.43 8.73 17.35
C TYR A 877 38.63 9.06 18.25
N PHE A 878 39.68 9.60 17.66
CA PHE A 878 40.89 10.02 18.35
C PHE A 878 41.06 11.55 18.27
N ASN A 879 41.24 12.20 19.41
CA ASN A 879 41.57 13.61 19.49
C ASN A 879 43.08 13.80 19.46
N ARG A 880 43.59 14.41 18.40
CA ARG A 880 45.04 14.58 18.18
C ARG A 880 45.69 15.59 19.12
N LEU A 881 44.93 16.56 19.62
CA LEU A 881 45.44 17.56 20.56
C LEU A 881 45.47 17.04 21.99
N LYS A 882 44.42 16.34 22.41
CA LYS A 882 44.28 15.83 23.78
C LYS A 882 44.88 14.43 23.96
N SER A 883 45.17 13.72 22.87
CA SER A 883 45.58 12.31 22.88
C SER A 883 44.55 11.40 23.58
N GLU A 884 43.27 11.65 23.34
CA GLU A 884 42.15 10.92 23.94
C GLU A 884 41.37 10.16 22.86
N SER A 885 40.86 8.98 23.21
CA SER A 885 40.04 8.14 22.32
C SER A 885 38.65 7.92 22.90
N THR A 886 37.63 7.92 22.05
CA THR A 886 36.23 7.62 22.40
C THR A 886 35.56 6.82 21.29
N PHE A 887 34.56 6.01 21.63
CA PHE A 887 33.72 5.34 20.62
C PHE A 887 32.62 6.26 20.10
N ASP A 888 32.24 7.27 20.88
CA ASP A 888 31.22 8.25 20.55
C ASP A 888 31.86 9.65 20.49
N LEU A 889 31.84 10.27 19.30
CA LEU A 889 32.34 11.63 19.11
C LEU A 889 31.47 12.60 19.93
N PRO A 890 32.04 13.51 20.74
CA PRO A 890 31.25 14.44 21.55
C PRO A 890 30.34 15.31 20.68
N GLU A 891 29.13 15.62 21.17
CA GLU A 891 28.12 16.35 20.38
C GLU A 891 28.63 17.71 19.88
N SER A 892 29.47 18.39 20.66
CA SER A 892 30.08 19.68 20.31
C SER A 892 31.06 19.61 19.13
N GLU A 893 31.49 18.41 18.76
CA GLU A 893 32.48 18.18 17.70
C GLU A 893 31.81 17.76 16.38
N HIS A 894 30.50 17.49 16.40
CA HIS A 894 29.71 17.26 15.20
C HIS A 894 29.45 18.57 14.47
N LEU A 895 29.67 18.57 13.15
CA LEU A 895 29.28 19.71 12.32
C LEU A 895 27.81 19.59 11.91
N SER A 896 27.06 20.66 12.18
CA SER A 896 25.69 20.81 11.68
C SER A 896 25.66 20.90 10.15
N PHE A 897 24.46 20.94 9.57
CA PHE A 897 24.29 21.09 8.12
C PHE A 897 25.06 22.30 7.56
N THR A 898 24.98 23.47 8.20
CA THR A 898 25.62 24.70 7.72
C THR A 898 27.14 24.71 7.92
N GLU A 899 27.65 23.93 8.87
CA GLU A 899 29.09 23.83 9.16
C GLU A 899 29.78 22.70 8.39
N THR A 900 29.03 21.76 7.82
CA THR A 900 29.59 20.69 6.99
C THR A 900 30.07 21.25 5.65
N HIS A 901 31.36 21.06 5.35
CA HIS A 901 32.00 21.57 4.13
C HIS A 901 32.39 20.44 3.16
N PHE A 902 32.31 20.73 1.86
CA PHE A 902 32.58 19.77 0.79
C PHE A 902 33.70 20.28 -0.12
N THR A 903 34.71 19.45 -0.35
CA THR A 903 35.80 19.74 -1.29
C THR A 903 35.68 18.81 -2.50
N LYS A 904 35.54 19.37 -3.70
CA LYS A 904 35.37 18.61 -4.95
C LYS A 904 36.70 18.33 -5.62
N LEU A 905 36.92 17.07 -5.97
CA LEU A 905 38.05 16.59 -6.75
C LEU A 905 37.53 15.92 -8.04
N PRO A 906 37.90 16.39 -9.24
CA PRO A 906 37.51 15.75 -10.50
C PRO A 906 38.15 14.37 -10.65
N TRP A 907 37.46 13.43 -11.33
CA TRP A 907 37.99 12.09 -11.57
C TRP A 907 39.23 12.12 -12.46
N ILE A 908 39.15 12.87 -13.55
CA ILE A 908 40.21 13.11 -14.52
C ILE A 908 40.27 14.62 -14.78
N THR A 909 41.46 15.15 -15.06
CA THR A 909 41.65 16.53 -15.51
C THR A 909 42.52 16.55 -16.74
N GLU A 910 42.21 17.46 -17.68
CA GLU A 910 43.06 17.75 -18.84
C GLU A 910 44.23 18.67 -18.46
N GLN A 911 44.16 19.33 -17.30
CA GLN A 911 45.18 20.25 -16.83
C GLN A 911 46.27 19.51 -16.06
N LYS A 912 47.48 19.46 -16.64
CA LYS A 912 48.65 18.69 -16.14
C LYS A 912 49.03 18.93 -14.68
N TYR A 913 48.63 20.07 -14.08
CA TYR A 913 49.01 20.49 -12.73
C TYR A 913 47.83 20.57 -11.75
N CYS A 914 46.63 20.16 -12.16
CA CYS A 914 45.48 20.11 -11.28
C CYS A 914 45.39 18.75 -10.60
N PRO A 915 45.11 18.70 -9.29
CA PRO A 915 44.77 17.45 -8.62
C PRO A 915 43.56 16.76 -9.26
N SER A 916 43.64 15.44 -9.37
CA SER A 916 42.54 14.55 -9.73
C SER A 916 42.50 13.34 -8.80
N VAL A 917 41.43 12.55 -8.89
CA VAL A 917 41.33 11.27 -8.18
C VAL A 917 42.52 10.36 -8.54
N THR A 918 42.95 10.34 -9.79
CA THR A 918 44.13 9.57 -10.25
C THR A 918 45.41 9.99 -9.51
N THR A 919 45.68 11.30 -9.40
CA THR A 919 46.88 11.77 -8.69
C THR A 919 46.79 11.52 -7.19
N LEU A 920 45.59 11.60 -6.61
CA LEU A 920 45.37 11.30 -5.19
C LEU A 920 45.65 9.82 -4.90
N ILE A 921 45.17 8.91 -5.73
CA ILE A 921 45.42 7.46 -5.59
C ILE A 921 46.92 7.16 -5.66
N GLN A 922 47.64 7.72 -6.63
CA GLN A 922 49.09 7.54 -6.75
C GLN A 922 49.84 7.99 -5.48
N TYR A 923 49.37 9.04 -4.82
CA TYR A 923 49.96 9.54 -3.58
C TYR A 923 49.60 8.64 -2.38
N LEU A 924 48.36 8.20 -2.28
CA LEU A 924 47.91 7.26 -1.24
C LEU A 924 48.62 5.91 -1.33
N GLU A 925 48.88 5.41 -2.55
CA GLU A 925 49.64 4.17 -2.77
C GLU A 925 51.08 4.29 -2.26
N LYS A 926 51.73 5.45 -2.46
CA LYS A 926 53.08 5.71 -1.94
C LYS A 926 53.13 5.78 -0.42
N ILE A 927 52.10 6.34 0.24
CA ILE A 927 52.03 6.40 1.71
C ILE A 927 51.76 5.01 2.31
N SER A 928 51.06 4.15 1.58
CA SER A 928 50.64 2.83 2.08
C SER A 928 51.71 1.74 1.91
N ASP A 929 52.81 2.02 1.20
CA ASP A 929 53.91 1.08 0.97
C ASP A 929 55.11 1.44 1.88
N PRO A 930 55.37 0.69 2.97
CA PRO A 930 56.42 1.01 3.93
C PRO A 930 57.85 0.78 3.40
N TYR A 931 58.02 0.40 2.13
CA TYR A 931 59.32 0.14 1.48
C TYR A 931 59.66 1.05 0.30
N SER A 932 58.90 2.13 0.05
CA SER A 932 59.20 3.13 -1.00
C SER A 932 59.99 4.33 -0.50
#